data_AF-A0A0J9X3K6-F1
#
_entry.id   AF-A0A0J9X3K6-F1
#
_cell.length_a   1.000
_cell.length_b   1.000
_cell.length_c   1.000
_cell.angle_alpha   90.00
_cell.angle_beta   90.00
_cell.angle_gamma   90.00
#
_symmetry.space_group_name_H-M   'P 1'
#
loop_
_entity.id
_entity.type
_entity.pdbx_description
1 polymer ?
#
loop_
_entity_poly.entity_id
_entity_poly.type
_entity_poly.pdbx_seq_one_letter_code
_entity_poly.pdbx_strand_id
1 'polypeptide(L)'
;MLFFDSDETYLDHSGTTIPAASLLRKHYEVLSSNVYGNPHSQSRSSQRTTAFLENAKSRVLKMFNTDSSEYDLVFTQNSTAAIKLLGEGLSDRDWSYAYSEDAHTSLVGLRQLATNYKTFSTDSFHDCTNELYNESVSKNLLVAWPGQSNFSGERFINKDWHVKTKALGDNVYTLLDIAALAMTYPIDLSSESALATDFLCLSFYKIFGFPDLGALLIKKSSKTAQLFEQRRYFGGGTVEALTINQDFFARKSSLSCGLHDGTVPFHSIIALSLALDTHYELFSSFTDISNHVTALSKYAIDRLLSLTYENGQQLVKLYSNELFYGDSTKQGPIITFNLRDSDGEWIGYSKFDEVCSIEGISIRTGTMCNTGSAAKVIGYSEKSIIENYYAGHVCGDENDVMHDTPTGAIRVSFGAMSSTREVEALIQCLQRYFLNPAALGESTTVPALVSETPAHVKSLQIFPIKSCGAFLIPENTKWRVLPEGLEWDREFCVVSTATGDVLSMKKYTEMANIRPFLDTDSGTMRIRYQRKGAPVKDIIVPLLEYTINDKEIQSRLCGERIKTAPLESEKIKAFFSDILGTPCTLAKSSTNQRFYKPHLDGPLNSSKTAAKSGTETNETKKIKISMTNSSPLLLISESSMRELNKHREPGANATINSSVFRGNIIIDGGALEPYAEDEWSEIAFGNCFYTILGPCRRCNMVTVDSTDGSIDKTPYLALQNSRRIAKKLLFGQHLTLDERVGEGFITVGDQLAVRR
;
A
#
# COMPACT_ATOMS: atom_id res chain seq x y z
N MET A 1 16.00 -25.22 0.30
CA MET A 1 15.30 -23.94 0.03
C MET A 1 14.76 -23.39 1.34
N LEU A 2 15.51 -22.45 1.95
CA LEU A 2 15.25 -21.92 3.30
C LEU A 2 14.17 -20.83 3.32
N PHE A 3 14.00 -20.10 2.20
CA PHE A 3 12.97 -19.08 1.98
C PHE A 3 12.22 -19.33 0.67
N PHE A 4 11.12 -18.60 0.44
CA PHE A 4 10.36 -18.68 -0.81
C PHE A 4 11.24 -18.31 -2.00
N ASP A 5 11.09 -19.05 -3.10
CA ASP A 5 11.74 -18.76 -4.38
C ASP A 5 10.88 -17.72 -5.12
N SER A 6 10.97 -16.46 -4.70
CA SER A 6 10.28 -15.33 -5.33
C SER A 6 11.31 -14.39 -5.95
N ASP A 7 11.04 -13.91 -7.16
CA ASP A 7 11.82 -12.85 -7.82
C ASP A 7 11.65 -11.46 -7.17
N GLU A 8 10.96 -11.39 -6.02
CA GLU A 8 10.64 -10.16 -5.31
C GLU A 8 11.71 -9.81 -4.26
N THR A 9 12.19 -8.57 -4.28
CA THR A 9 13.08 -7.98 -3.28
C THR A 9 12.25 -7.38 -2.15
N TYR A 10 12.31 -7.96 -0.95
CA TYR A 10 11.49 -7.51 0.17
C TYR A 10 12.24 -6.59 1.14
N LEU A 11 11.73 -5.37 1.33
CA LEU A 11 12.31 -4.34 2.20
C LEU A 11 11.30 -3.80 3.24
N ASP A 12 10.18 -4.49 3.51
CA ASP A 12 9.17 -4.09 4.52
C ASP A 12 9.18 -4.97 5.79
N HIS A 13 10.35 -5.46 6.22
CA HIS A 13 10.49 -6.32 7.40
C HIS A 13 9.93 -5.71 8.71
N SER A 14 9.89 -4.38 8.84
CA SER A 14 9.30 -3.69 10.01
C SER A 14 7.77 -3.70 10.04
N GLY A 15 7.13 -3.86 8.87
CA GLY A 15 5.69 -4.09 8.77
C GLY A 15 5.35 -5.50 9.23
N THR A 16 5.94 -6.48 8.55
CA THR A 16 5.87 -7.93 8.83
C THR A 16 7.07 -8.58 8.17
N THR A 17 7.72 -9.56 8.81
CA THR A 17 8.84 -10.25 8.16
C THR A 17 8.34 -11.45 7.36
N ILE A 18 9.14 -11.98 6.44
CA ILE A 18 8.78 -13.17 5.66
C ILE A 18 8.98 -14.42 6.51
N PRO A 19 8.01 -15.35 6.59
CA PRO A 19 8.20 -16.59 7.33
C PRO A 19 9.20 -17.51 6.62
N ALA A 20 10.01 -18.22 7.41
CA ALA A 20 10.90 -19.24 6.87
C ALA A 20 10.07 -20.38 6.24
N ALA A 21 10.45 -20.83 5.04
CA ALA A 21 9.75 -21.92 4.37
C ALA A 21 9.87 -23.23 5.17
N SER A 22 10.98 -23.42 5.89
CA SER A 22 11.18 -24.55 6.81
C SER A 22 10.20 -24.53 7.99
N LEU A 23 9.86 -23.36 8.53
CA LEU A 23 8.86 -23.23 9.60
C LEU A 23 7.48 -23.73 9.14
N LEU A 24 7.04 -23.28 7.97
CA LEU A 24 5.72 -23.66 7.44
C LEU A 24 5.62 -25.18 7.18
N ARG A 25 6.67 -25.79 6.64
CA ARG A 25 6.73 -27.26 6.45
C ARG A 25 6.68 -28.00 7.79
N LYS A 26 7.52 -27.63 8.76
CA LYS A 26 7.51 -28.23 10.10
C LYS A 26 6.14 -28.11 10.77
N HIS A 27 5.49 -26.95 10.66
CA HIS A 27 4.16 -26.72 11.23
C HIS A 27 3.10 -27.64 10.60
N TYR A 28 3.09 -27.75 9.27
CA TYR A 28 2.21 -28.66 8.55
C TYR A 28 2.43 -30.12 8.97
N GLU A 29 3.69 -30.57 9.04
CA GLU A 29 4.04 -31.93 9.47
C GLU A 29 3.56 -32.23 10.90
N VAL A 30 3.75 -31.29 11.83
CA VAL A 30 3.31 -31.43 13.22
C VAL A 30 1.80 -31.52 13.33
N LEU A 31 1.05 -30.67 12.62
CA LEU A 31 -0.42 -30.68 12.67
C LEU A 31 -1.05 -31.87 11.94
N SER A 32 -0.44 -32.34 10.84
CA SER A 32 -0.94 -33.50 10.10
C SER A 32 -0.66 -34.82 10.81
N SER A 33 0.39 -34.88 11.65
CA SER A 33 0.80 -36.10 12.36
C SER A 33 0.21 -36.24 13.76
N ASN A 34 -0.44 -35.20 14.30
CA ASN A 34 -0.91 -35.18 15.68
C ASN A 34 -2.32 -34.62 15.83
N VAL A 35 -3.09 -35.19 16.75
CA VAL A 35 -4.38 -34.62 17.19
C VAL A 35 -4.14 -33.67 18.36
N TYR A 36 -4.57 -32.42 18.20
CA TYR A 36 -4.57 -31.37 19.24
C TYR A 36 -6.01 -31.04 19.63
N GLY A 37 -6.33 -31.16 20.91
CA GLY A 37 -7.67 -30.93 21.46
C GLY A 37 -7.78 -29.57 22.15
N ASN A 38 -9.02 -29.15 22.44
CA ASN A 38 -9.26 -27.95 23.25
C ASN A 38 -8.60 -28.12 24.64
N PRO A 39 -7.71 -27.20 25.07
CA PRO A 39 -6.94 -27.32 26.32
C PRO A 39 -7.78 -27.33 27.61
N HIS A 40 -9.08 -27.02 27.54
CA HIS A 40 -9.99 -27.08 28.68
C HIS A 40 -10.59 -28.48 28.92
N SER A 41 -10.29 -29.47 28.07
CA SER A 41 -10.74 -30.86 28.24
C SER A 41 -9.72 -31.72 28.97
N GLN A 42 -10.10 -32.91 29.42
CA GLN A 42 -9.19 -33.87 30.06
C GLN A 42 -8.69 -34.97 29.10
N SER A 43 -9.03 -34.89 27.81
CA SER A 43 -8.61 -35.86 26.80
C SER A 43 -7.09 -35.84 26.59
N ARG A 44 -6.52 -36.94 26.08
CA ARG A 44 -5.09 -37.03 25.73
C ARG A 44 -4.66 -35.92 24.76
N SER A 45 -5.51 -35.59 23.78
CA SER A 45 -5.24 -34.52 22.82
C SER A 45 -5.25 -33.14 23.48
N SER A 46 -6.08 -32.92 24.50
CA SER A 46 -6.09 -31.69 25.31
C SER A 46 -4.84 -31.58 26.18
N GLN A 47 -4.47 -32.64 26.92
CA GLN A 47 -3.27 -32.65 27.74
C GLN A 47 -2.01 -32.38 26.93
N ARG A 48 -1.93 -32.93 25.70
CA ARG A 48 -0.87 -32.60 24.74
C ARG A 48 -0.87 -31.11 24.40
N THR A 49 -2.03 -30.54 24.05
CA THR A 49 -2.15 -29.10 23.78
C THR A 49 -1.66 -28.28 24.96
N THR A 50 -2.11 -28.57 26.19
CA THR A 50 -1.70 -27.86 27.41
C THR A 50 -0.19 -27.93 27.65
N ALA A 51 0.42 -29.11 27.50
CA ALA A 51 1.88 -29.25 27.63
C ALA A 51 2.64 -28.41 26.60
N PHE A 52 2.17 -28.36 25.36
CA PHE A 52 2.75 -27.50 24.32
C PHE A 52 2.60 -26.01 24.65
N LEU A 53 1.44 -25.58 25.16
CA LEU A 53 1.20 -24.20 25.55
C LEU A 53 2.15 -23.74 26.67
N GLU A 54 2.31 -24.55 27.72
CA GLU A 54 3.22 -24.23 28.83
C GLU A 54 4.69 -24.23 28.39
N ASN A 55 5.08 -25.16 27.52
CA ASN A 55 6.42 -25.15 26.92
C ASN A 55 6.64 -23.88 26.07
N ALA A 56 5.68 -23.49 25.23
CA ALA A 56 5.78 -22.28 24.41
C ALA A 56 5.92 -21.03 25.28
N LYS A 57 5.14 -20.90 26.38
CA LYS A 57 5.28 -19.79 27.33
C LYS A 57 6.69 -19.72 27.93
N SER A 58 7.19 -20.84 28.45
CA SER A 58 8.53 -20.92 29.03
C SER A 58 9.61 -20.52 28.02
N ARG A 59 9.50 -20.96 26.76
CA ARG A 59 10.46 -20.63 25.70
C ARG A 59 10.44 -19.17 25.30
N VAL A 60 9.26 -18.54 25.24
CA VAL A 60 9.12 -17.10 24.98
C VAL A 60 9.77 -16.28 26.10
N LEU A 61 9.52 -16.63 27.37
CA LEU A 61 10.14 -15.94 28.51
C LEU A 61 11.66 -16.10 28.47
N LYS A 62 12.15 -17.30 28.17
CA LYS A 62 13.59 -17.57 28.01
C LYS A 62 14.23 -16.77 26.87
N MET A 63 13.51 -16.54 25.76
CA MET A 63 13.97 -15.67 24.67
C MET A 63 14.29 -14.24 25.15
N PHE A 64 13.58 -13.77 26.19
CA PHE A 64 13.78 -12.46 26.82
C PHE A 64 14.64 -12.51 28.09
N ASN A 65 15.38 -13.60 28.32
CA ASN A 65 16.19 -13.81 29.51
C ASN A 65 15.42 -13.63 30.83
N THR A 66 14.19 -14.16 30.89
CA THR A 66 13.35 -14.14 32.08
C THR A 66 12.56 -15.45 32.22
N ASP A 67 11.74 -15.57 33.26
CA ASP A 67 10.92 -16.74 33.53
C ASP A 67 9.58 -16.39 34.19
N SER A 68 8.78 -17.43 34.45
CA SER A 68 7.42 -17.29 34.99
C SER A 68 7.37 -16.83 36.45
N SER A 69 8.49 -16.75 37.18
CA SER A 69 8.54 -16.17 38.52
C SER A 69 8.57 -14.63 38.48
N GLU A 70 9.13 -14.06 37.41
CA GLU A 70 9.29 -12.61 37.22
C GLU A 70 8.21 -12.01 36.33
N TYR A 71 7.76 -12.71 35.28
CA TYR A 71 6.75 -12.21 34.34
C TYR A 71 5.64 -13.22 34.07
N ASP A 72 4.41 -12.73 33.96
CA ASP A 72 3.30 -13.43 33.32
C ASP A 72 3.29 -13.14 31.81
N LEU A 73 3.04 -14.18 31.01
CA LEU A 73 2.88 -14.06 29.55
C LEU A 73 1.43 -14.30 29.15
N VAL A 74 0.81 -13.29 28.54
CA VAL A 74 -0.55 -13.35 28.02
C VAL A 74 -0.51 -13.27 26.49
N PHE A 75 -0.81 -14.37 25.81
CA PHE A 75 -0.98 -14.36 24.35
C PHE A 75 -2.16 -13.48 23.92
N THR A 76 -1.94 -12.68 22.89
CA THR A 76 -2.93 -11.81 22.25
C THR A 76 -2.86 -11.97 20.74
N GLN A 77 -3.74 -11.32 19.98
CA GLN A 77 -3.67 -11.37 18.52
C GLN A 77 -2.41 -10.65 17.98
N ASN A 78 -2.02 -9.54 18.60
CA ASN A 78 -0.90 -8.68 18.22
C ASN A 78 -0.61 -7.66 19.36
N SER A 79 0.40 -6.81 19.18
CA SER A 79 0.73 -5.75 20.14
C SER A 79 -0.43 -4.79 20.41
N THR A 80 -1.22 -4.43 19.38
CA THR A 80 -2.42 -3.57 19.56
C THR A 80 -3.44 -4.20 20.50
N ALA A 81 -3.71 -5.51 20.37
CA ALA A 81 -4.59 -6.23 21.27
C ALA A 81 -4.05 -6.30 22.71
N ALA A 82 -2.72 -6.43 22.87
CA ALA A 82 -2.07 -6.35 24.18
C ALA A 82 -2.20 -4.97 24.84
N ILE A 83 -2.01 -3.90 24.07
CA ILE A 83 -2.19 -2.51 24.56
C ILE A 83 -3.66 -2.27 24.95
N LYS A 84 -4.61 -2.74 24.14
CA LYS A 84 -6.03 -2.65 24.47
C LYS A 84 -6.39 -3.40 25.75
N LEU A 85 -5.87 -4.61 25.93
CA LEU A 85 -6.08 -5.40 27.15
C LEU A 85 -5.55 -4.68 28.39
N LEU A 86 -4.39 -4.01 28.29
CA LEU A 86 -3.88 -3.18 29.38
C LEU A 86 -4.82 -2.00 29.67
N GLY A 87 -5.30 -1.32 28.62
CA GLY A 87 -6.29 -0.25 28.75
C GLY A 87 -7.57 -0.70 29.44
N GLU A 88 -8.07 -1.90 29.15
CA GLU A 88 -9.21 -2.51 29.85
C GLU A 88 -8.94 -2.69 31.35
N GLY A 89 -7.72 -3.08 31.73
CA GLY A 89 -7.32 -3.19 33.14
C GLY A 89 -7.27 -1.85 33.88
N LEU A 90 -7.12 -0.73 33.15
CA LEU A 90 -7.10 0.63 33.70
C LEU A 90 -8.45 1.34 33.65
N SER A 91 -9.41 0.84 32.85
CA SER A 91 -10.64 1.56 32.47
C SER A 91 -11.61 1.83 33.64
N ASP A 92 -11.51 1.08 34.74
CA ASP A 92 -12.36 1.24 35.92
C ASP A 92 -11.78 2.20 36.98
N ARG A 93 -10.67 2.87 36.65
CA ARG A 93 -9.97 3.82 37.52
C ARG A 93 -9.87 5.18 36.83
N ASP A 94 -9.72 6.24 37.63
CA ASP A 94 -9.21 7.51 37.13
C ASP A 94 -7.69 7.37 36.93
N TRP A 95 -7.17 7.73 35.76
CA TRP A 95 -5.74 7.65 35.46
C TRP A 95 -5.31 8.64 34.35
N SER A 96 -4.06 9.07 34.43
CA SER A 96 -3.40 9.94 33.46
C SER A 96 -2.43 9.16 32.57
N TYR A 97 -2.17 9.65 31.36
CA TYR A 97 -1.32 8.98 30.38
C TYR A 97 -0.24 9.88 29.79
N ALA A 98 1.02 9.52 29.97
CA ALA A 98 2.14 10.14 29.27
C ALA A 98 2.64 9.20 28.18
N TYR A 99 2.80 9.66 26.94
CA TYR A 99 3.34 8.82 25.87
C TYR A 99 4.32 9.55 24.95
N SER A 100 5.28 8.78 24.42
CA SER A 100 6.30 9.32 23.51
C SER A 100 5.69 9.83 22.20
N GLU A 101 6.23 10.91 21.64
CA GLU A 101 5.90 11.40 20.29
C GLU A 101 6.23 10.37 19.19
N ASP A 102 7.17 9.46 19.44
CA ASP A 102 7.52 8.34 18.54
C ASP A 102 6.60 7.13 18.68
N ALA A 103 5.51 7.25 19.43
CA ALA A 103 4.55 6.17 19.66
C ALA A 103 3.84 5.72 18.37
N HIS A 104 3.76 4.39 18.18
CA HIS A 104 2.87 3.80 17.19
C HIS A 104 1.41 4.16 17.49
N THR A 105 0.55 4.26 16.46
CA THR A 105 -0.87 4.65 16.60
C THR A 105 -1.63 3.83 17.65
N SER A 106 -1.24 2.57 17.90
CA SER A 106 -1.84 1.75 18.98
C SER A 106 -1.60 2.31 20.39
N LEU A 107 -0.40 2.84 20.66
CA LEU A 107 -0.09 3.53 21.91
C LEU A 107 -0.79 4.90 21.98
N VAL A 108 -0.87 5.62 20.85
CA VAL A 108 -1.59 6.90 20.78
C VAL A 108 -3.08 6.69 21.08
N GLY A 109 -3.69 5.64 20.54
CA GLY A 109 -5.11 5.33 20.75
C GLY A 109 -5.47 5.12 22.22
N LEU A 110 -4.55 4.60 23.03
CA LEU A 110 -4.75 4.37 24.47
C LEU A 110 -5.11 5.66 25.23
N ARG A 111 -4.71 6.84 24.73
CA ARG A 111 -5.03 8.15 25.31
C ARG A 111 -6.53 8.42 25.42
N GLN A 112 -7.35 7.79 24.57
CA GLN A 112 -8.80 7.98 24.58
C GLN A 112 -9.48 7.29 25.78
N LEU A 113 -8.77 6.40 26.47
CA LEU A 113 -9.25 5.73 27.69
C LEU A 113 -8.76 6.42 28.97
N ALA A 114 -7.85 7.39 28.87
CA ALA A 114 -7.29 8.13 29.99
C ALA A 114 -8.11 9.39 30.29
N THR A 115 -8.12 9.82 31.55
CA THR A 115 -8.78 11.07 31.96
C THR A 115 -8.03 12.29 31.42
N ASN A 116 -6.70 12.27 31.50
CA ASN A 116 -5.82 13.31 31.00
C ASN A 116 -4.62 12.67 30.30
N TYR A 117 -4.04 13.35 29.31
CA TYR A 117 -2.84 12.87 28.65
C TYR A 117 -1.88 14.00 28.27
N LYS A 118 -0.59 13.69 28.21
CA LYS A 118 0.46 14.55 27.63
C LYS A 118 1.41 13.72 26.75
N THR A 119 1.98 14.34 25.73
CA THR A 119 3.03 13.76 24.90
C THR A 119 4.39 14.21 25.41
N PHE A 120 5.43 13.39 25.21
CA PHE A 120 6.80 13.77 25.51
C PHE A 120 7.78 13.40 24.39
N SER A 121 8.81 14.23 24.26
CA SER A 121 10.03 13.94 23.53
C SER A 121 11.11 13.47 24.50
N THR A 122 12.30 13.13 23.99
CA THR A 122 13.43 12.77 24.84
C THR A 122 13.78 13.86 25.86
N ASP A 123 13.70 15.12 25.45
CA ASP A 123 14.13 16.26 26.27
C ASP A 123 13.04 16.69 27.25
N SER A 124 11.75 16.57 26.86
CA SER A 124 10.62 16.97 27.70
C SER A 124 10.09 15.88 28.62
N PHE A 125 10.66 14.66 28.59
CA PHE A 125 10.19 13.51 29.37
C PHE A 125 10.02 13.83 30.86
N HIS A 126 11.01 14.45 31.50
CA HIS A 126 10.99 14.67 32.94
C HIS A 126 9.91 15.68 33.34
N ASP A 127 9.86 16.82 32.66
CA ASP A 127 8.89 17.89 32.95
C ASP A 127 7.46 17.39 32.68
N CYS A 128 7.24 16.75 31.53
CA CYS A 128 5.94 16.20 31.13
C CYS A 128 5.39 15.19 32.15
N THR A 129 6.22 14.23 32.57
CA THR A 129 5.79 13.19 33.51
C THR A 129 5.56 13.74 34.92
N ASN A 130 6.41 14.65 35.40
CA ASN A 130 6.23 15.32 36.70
C ASN A 130 4.97 16.18 36.73
N GLU A 131 4.77 17.03 35.72
CA GLU A 131 3.59 17.89 35.65
C GLU A 131 2.32 17.07 35.63
N LEU A 132 2.24 16.06 34.75
CA LEU A 132 1.05 15.23 34.64
C LEU A 132 0.78 14.42 35.92
N TYR A 133 1.83 13.94 36.58
CA TYR A 133 1.72 13.29 37.88
C TYR A 133 1.21 14.26 38.95
N ASN A 134 1.71 15.50 38.98
CA ASN A 134 1.33 16.51 39.96
C ASN A 134 -0.11 17.02 39.76
N GLU A 135 -0.54 17.18 38.50
CA GLU A 135 -1.91 17.55 38.11
C GLU A 135 -2.93 16.43 38.37
N SER A 136 -2.51 15.16 38.31
CA SER A 136 -3.39 14.02 38.55
C SER A 136 -3.85 13.95 40.00
N VAL A 137 -5.18 13.86 40.20
CA VAL A 137 -5.81 13.70 41.52
C VAL A 137 -5.61 12.27 42.06
N SER A 138 -5.78 11.27 41.19
CA SER A 138 -5.64 9.85 41.54
C SER A 138 -4.18 9.38 41.65
N LYS A 139 -3.24 10.14 41.09
CA LYS A 139 -1.81 9.77 40.97
C LYS A 139 -1.56 8.46 40.22
N ASN A 140 -2.60 7.90 39.59
CA ASN A 140 -2.48 6.78 38.68
C ASN A 140 -1.95 7.30 37.35
N LEU A 141 -0.72 6.95 37.00
CA LEU A 141 -0.07 7.42 35.79
C LEU A 141 0.46 6.22 35.01
N LEU A 142 0.11 6.10 33.74
CA LEU A 142 0.78 5.20 32.81
C LEU A 142 1.73 6.01 31.93
N VAL A 143 2.98 5.57 31.82
CA VAL A 143 3.98 6.14 30.92
C VAL A 143 4.36 5.11 29.86
N ALA A 144 4.21 5.45 28.58
CA ALA A 144 4.47 4.52 27.48
C ALA A 144 5.41 5.05 26.40
N TRP A 145 6.26 4.17 25.88
CA TRP A 145 7.18 4.49 24.79
C TRP A 145 7.54 3.24 23.98
N PRO A 146 7.96 3.39 22.72
CA PRO A 146 8.54 2.28 21.97
C PRO A 146 9.97 2.01 22.40
N GLY A 147 10.41 0.75 22.37
CA GLY A 147 11.83 0.40 22.48
C GLY A 147 12.63 0.79 21.22
N GLN A 148 11.96 0.82 20.08
CA GLN A 148 12.51 1.28 18.80
C GLN A 148 11.41 1.97 17.99
N SER A 149 11.68 3.16 17.45
CA SER A 149 10.75 3.86 16.56
C SER A 149 10.49 3.01 15.31
N ASN A 150 9.22 2.74 15.01
CA ASN A 150 8.82 2.02 13.80
C ASN A 150 8.88 2.92 12.54
N PHE A 151 9.15 4.22 12.72
CA PHE A 151 9.37 5.19 11.66
C PHE A 151 10.86 5.46 11.46
N SER A 152 11.58 6.00 12.44
CA SER A 152 12.98 6.41 12.26
C SER A 152 13.98 5.27 12.47
N GLY A 153 13.59 4.20 13.14
CA GLY A 153 14.48 3.14 13.58
C GLY A 153 15.31 3.46 14.83
N GLU A 154 15.21 4.67 15.39
CA GLU A 154 15.94 5.04 16.60
C GLU A 154 15.54 4.15 17.79
N ARG A 155 16.53 3.74 18.60
CA ARG A 155 16.34 2.89 19.77
C ARG A 155 16.37 3.72 21.05
N PHE A 156 15.40 3.47 21.93
CA PHE A 156 15.26 4.15 23.22
C PHE A 156 15.66 3.26 24.40
N ILE A 157 16.50 2.26 24.17
CA ILE A 157 16.87 1.22 25.14
C ILE A 157 17.80 1.71 26.26
N ASN A 158 18.58 2.77 26.00
CA ASN A 158 19.53 3.34 26.95
C ASN A 158 18.91 4.47 27.81
N LYS A 159 17.59 4.67 27.72
CA LYS A 159 16.90 5.71 28.48
C LYS A 159 16.58 5.21 29.90
N ASP A 160 16.76 6.08 30.88
CA ASP A 160 16.44 5.82 32.29
C ASP A 160 14.97 6.12 32.62
N TRP A 161 14.11 6.21 31.60
CA TRP A 161 12.70 6.57 31.74
C TRP A 161 11.97 5.63 32.70
N HIS A 162 12.21 4.33 32.61
CA HIS A 162 11.62 3.37 33.55
C HIS A 162 11.94 3.71 35.01
N VAL A 163 13.22 3.96 35.32
CA VAL A 163 13.71 4.26 36.66
C VAL A 163 13.14 5.59 37.16
N LYS A 164 13.20 6.63 36.33
CA LYS A 164 12.65 7.96 36.64
C LYS A 164 11.14 7.94 36.86
N THR A 165 10.40 7.21 36.02
CA THR A 165 8.96 7.05 36.16
C THR A 165 8.61 6.35 37.48
N LYS A 166 9.34 5.30 37.85
CA LYS A 166 9.12 4.59 39.13
C LYS A 166 9.42 5.45 40.36
N ALA A 167 10.35 6.40 40.25
CA ALA A 167 10.67 7.32 41.34
C ALA A 167 9.54 8.32 41.67
N LEU A 168 8.53 8.46 40.80
CA LEU A 168 7.40 9.39 41.01
C LEU A 168 6.43 8.91 42.10
N GLY A 169 6.19 7.60 42.20
CA GLY A 169 5.33 7.03 43.23
C GLY A 169 4.78 5.64 42.92
N ASP A 170 4.12 5.07 43.93
CA ASP A 170 3.65 3.69 43.92
C ASP A 170 2.51 3.42 42.94
N ASN A 171 1.82 4.43 42.42
CA ASN A 171 0.71 4.30 41.46
C ASN A 171 1.12 4.58 40.00
N VAL A 172 2.42 4.57 39.69
CA VAL A 172 2.94 4.87 38.35
C VAL A 172 3.41 3.63 37.59
N TYR A 173 2.89 3.39 36.40
CA TYR A 173 3.12 2.21 35.59
C TYR A 173 3.90 2.54 34.32
N THR A 174 4.65 1.56 33.81
CA THR A 174 5.40 1.69 32.56
C THR A 174 4.97 0.66 31.52
N LEU A 175 4.80 1.10 30.28
CA LEU A 175 4.52 0.24 29.12
C LEU A 175 5.58 0.44 28.03
N LEU A 176 6.29 -0.64 27.70
CA LEU A 176 7.28 -0.67 26.63
C LEU A 176 6.74 -1.41 25.40
N ASP A 177 6.55 -0.71 24.28
CA ASP A 177 6.27 -1.35 22.99
C ASP A 177 7.57 -1.85 22.37
N ILE A 178 7.79 -3.17 22.43
CA ILE A 178 8.98 -3.81 21.87
C ILE A 178 8.72 -4.39 20.47
N ALA A 179 7.58 -4.12 19.83
CA ALA A 179 7.21 -4.80 18.58
C ALA A 179 8.21 -4.55 17.43
N ALA A 180 8.80 -3.35 17.34
CA ALA A 180 9.86 -3.06 16.36
C ALA A 180 11.26 -3.47 16.87
N LEU A 181 11.50 -3.38 18.18
CA LEU A 181 12.79 -3.70 18.80
C LEU A 181 13.08 -5.21 18.74
N ALA A 182 12.09 -6.03 19.12
CA ALA A 182 12.19 -7.49 19.22
C ALA A 182 12.43 -8.18 17.88
N MET A 183 12.28 -7.48 16.75
CA MET A 183 12.60 -8.01 15.44
C MET A 183 14.07 -8.42 15.32
N THR A 184 14.96 -7.65 15.95
CA THR A 184 16.41 -7.74 15.67
C THR A 184 17.32 -7.45 16.86
N TYR A 185 16.80 -6.99 18.00
CA TYR A 185 17.63 -6.69 19.18
C TYR A 185 17.53 -7.80 20.24
N PRO A 186 18.65 -8.24 20.86
CA PRO A 186 18.62 -9.15 21.99
C PRO A 186 18.07 -8.46 23.25
N ILE A 187 16.78 -8.63 23.51
CA ILE A 187 16.11 -8.05 24.67
C ILE A 187 16.40 -8.90 25.91
N ASP A 188 16.86 -8.24 26.98
CA ASP A 188 17.10 -8.82 28.30
C ASP A 188 16.14 -8.21 29.31
N LEU A 189 15.36 -9.04 30.02
CA LEU A 189 14.42 -8.65 31.08
C LEU A 189 14.85 -9.13 32.46
N SER A 190 16.13 -9.47 32.65
CA SER A 190 16.72 -9.71 33.97
C SER A 190 16.51 -8.49 34.90
N SER A 191 16.56 -8.71 36.22
CA SER A 191 16.15 -7.74 37.24
C SER A 191 16.88 -6.38 37.18
N GLU A 192 18.10 -6.34 36.64
CA GLU A 192 18.93 -5.13 36.52
C GLU A 192 18.75 -4.40 35.17
N SER A 193 17.96 -4.96 34.25
CA SER A 193 17.78 -4.40 32.91
C SER A 193 16.90 -3.14 32.93
N ALA A 194 17.33 -2.12 32.18
CA ALA A 194 16.53 -0.91 31.91
C ALA A 194 15.24 -1.21 31.12
N LEU A 195 15.16 -2.37 30.45
CA LEU A 195 14.00 -2.82 29.69
C LEU A 195 12.97 -3.58 30.54
N ALA A 196 13.29 -3.89 31.80
CA ALA A 196 12.43 -4.66 32.72
C ALA A 196 11.25 -3.83 33.29
N THR A 197 10.46 -3.27 32.37
CA THR A 197 9.26 -2.45 32.59
C THR A 197 8.07 -3.25 33.12
N ASP A 198 7.03 -2.57 33.60
CA ASP A 198 5.88 -3.25 34.22
C ASP A 198 5.04 -4.01 33.19
N PHE A 199 4.95 -3.49 31.97
CA PHE A 199 4.25 -4.09 30.85
C PHE A 199 5.08 -4.01 29.57
N LEU A 200 5.13 -5.11 28.80
CA LEU A 200 5.72 -5.13 27.46
C LEU A 200 4.73 -5.70 26.45
N CYS A 201 4.65 -5.11 25.26
CA CYS A 201 3.81 -5.63 24.18
C CYS A 201 4.61 -5.93 22.91
N LEU A 202 4.21 -6.98 22.19
CA LEU A 202 4.87 -7.40 20.96
C LEU A 202 3.96 -8.17 20.00
N SER A 203 4.45 -8.30 18.77
CA SER A 203 3.86 -9.11 17.70
C SER A 203 4.91 -10.08 17.17
N PHE A 204 4.64 -11.39 17.25
CA PHE A 204 5.57 -12.44 16.83
C PHE A 204 5.74 -12.52 15.31
N TYR A 205 4.72 -12.17 14.52
CA TYR A 205 4.84 -12.10 13.06
C TYR A 205 5.85 -11.05 12.57
N LYS A 206 6.20 -10.05 13.40
CA LYS A 206 7.29 -9.11 13.08
C LYS A 206 8.68 -9.75 13.26
N ILE A 207 8.80 -10.76 14.12
CA ILE A 207 10.06 -11.47 14.41
C ILE A 207 10.23 -12.67 13.47
N PHE A 208 9.15 -13.44 13.27
CA PHE A 208 9.19 -14.74 12.60
C PHE A 208 8.40 -14.82 11.29
N GLY A 209 7.56 -13.83 10.98
CA GLY A 209 6.69 -13.80 9.80
C GLY A 209 5.47 -14.69 9.87
N PHE A 210 5.50 -15.68 10.76
CA PHE A 210 4.39 -16.56 11.12
C PHE A 210 4.71 -17.11 12.53
N PRO A 211 3.74 -17.26 13.44
CA PRO A 211 2.30 -17.04 13.27
C PRO A 211 1.82 -15.61 13.53
N ASP A 212 0.59 -15.32 13.10
CA ASP A 212 -0.18 -14.13 13.50
C ASP A 212 -0.58 -14.25 14.98
N LEU A 213 0.31 -13.78 15.85
CA LEU A 213 0.18 -13.85 17.28
C LEU A 213 0.97 -12.69 17.91
N GLY A 214 0.51 -12.20 19.06
CA GLY A 214 1.23 -11.26 19.90
C GLY A 214 1.21 -11.67 21.35
N ALA A 215 1.76 -10.82 22.21
CA ALA A 215 1.65 -11.01 23.64
C ALA A 215 1.73 -9.69 24.43
N LEU A 216 1.22 -9.78 25.66
CA LEU A 216 1.47 -8.85 26.76
C LEU A 216 2.31 -9.59 27.81
N LEU A 217 3.51 -9.10 28.11
CA LEU A 217 4.27 -9.52 29.28
C LEU A 217 3.94 -8.58 30.44
N ILE A 218 3.67 -9.15 31.61
CA ILE A 218 3.29 -8.40 32.82
C ILE A 218 4.31 -8.75 33.91
N LYS A 219 5.05 -7.75 34.40
CA LYS A 219 5.98 -7.96 35.51
C LYS A 219 5.18 -8.33 36.76
N LYS A 220 5.58 -9.38 37.45
CA LYS A 220 4.90 -9.85 38.65
C LYS A 220 5.18 -8.92 39.82
N SER A 221 4.12 -8.31 40.32
CA SER A 221 4.12 -7.51 41.54
C SER A 221 2.70 -7.43 42.10
N SER A 222 2.57 -7.09 43.39
CA SER A 222 1.25 -6.85 44.00
C SER A 222 0.48 -5.75 43.24
N LYS A 223 1.17 -4.70 42.82
CA LYS A 223 0.62 -3.56 42.09
C LYS A 223 0.08 -3.94 40.71
N THR A 224 0.83 -4.70 39.91
CA THR A 224 0.38 -5.14 38.57
C THR A 224 -0.74 -6.16 38.65
N ALA A 225 -0.78 -7.00 39.69
CA ALA A 225 -1.90 -7.91 39.94
C ALA A 225 -3.21 -7.15 40.25
N GLN A 226 -3.16 -6.17 41.15
CA GLN A 226 -4.29 -5.31 41.51
C GLN A 226 -4.88 -4.55 40.32
N LEU A 227 -4.09 -4.32 39.27
CA LEU A 227 -4.56 -3.66 38.05
C LEU A 227 -5.71 -4.45 37.43
N PHE A 228 -5.58 -5.76 37.31
CA PHE A 228 -6.55 -6.61 36.61
C PHE A 228 -7.62 -7.23 37.52
N GLU A 229 -7.43 -7.22 38.84
CA GLU A 229 -8.42 -7.72 39.83
C GLU A 229 -9.81 -7.12 39.63
N GLN A 230 -9.88 -5.83 39.27
CA GLN A 230 -11.12 -5.08 39.12
C GLN A 230 -11.70 -5.09 37.70
N ARG A 231 -11.02 -5.73 36.72
CA ARG A 231 -11.52 -5.82 35.34
C ARG A 231 -12.97 -6.32 35.35
N ARG A 232 -13.91 -5.65 34.70
CA ARG A 232 -15.32 -6.09 34.73
C ARG A 232 -15.63 -7.27 33.82
N TYR A 233 -15.00 -7.33 32.65
CA TYR A 233 -15.28 -8.37 31.67
C TYR A 233 -14.57 -9.71 32.00
N PHE A 234 -15.24 -10.82 31.73
CA PHE A 234 -14.69 -12.18 31.83
C PHE A 234 -15.33 -13.13 30.79
N GLY A 235 -14.54 -14.03 30.21
CA GLY A 235 -15.00 -15.13 29.34
C GLY A 235 -14.89 -16.53 29.96
N GLY A 236 -15.35 -17.55 29.24
CA GLY A 236 -15.40 -18.97 29.70
C GLY A 236 -14.04 -19.64 29.99
N GLY A 237 -12.93 -18.90 29.88
CA GLY A 237 -11.57 -19.34 30.23
C GLY A 237 -11.02 -18.74 31.53
N THR A 238 -11.64 -17.67 32.05
CA THR A 238 -11.07 -16.82 33.12
C THR A 238 -11.71 -17.05 34.49
N VAL A 239 -12.88 -17.69 34.55
CA VAL A 239 -13.64 -17.97 35.78
C VAL A 239 -13.66 -19.47 36.12
N GLU A 240 -13.69 -19.75 37.42
CA GLU A 240 -13.86 -21.10 38.00
C GLU A 240 -15.34 -21.40 38.32
N ALA A 241 -16.09 -20.38 38.72
CA ALA A 241 -17.52 -20.48 39.01
C ALA A 241 -18.23 -19.16 38.71
N LEU A 242 -19.51 -19.22 38.31
CA LEU A 242 -20.38 -18.06 38.14
C LEU A 242 -21.83 -18.42 38.45
N THR A 243 -22.62 -17.45 38.88
CA THR A 243 -24.08 -17.57 39.01
C THR A 243 -24.80 -16.77 37.93
N ILE A 244 -25.99 -17.22 37.52
CA ILE A 244 -26.75 -16.59 36.42
C ILE A 244 -27.51 -15.34 36.90
N ASN A 245 -28.07 -15.40 38.11
CA ASN A 245 -29.02 -14.39 38.61
C ASN A 245 -28.47 -13.61 39.82
N GLN A 246 -27.20 -13.78 40.15
CA GLN A 246 -26.52 -13.04 41.22
C GLN A 246 -25.18 -12.51 40.69
N ASP A 247 -24.72 -11.41 41.26
CA ASP A 247 -23.43 -10.81 40.97
C ASP A 247 -22.31 -11.58 41.69
N PHE A 248 -22.15 -12.85 41.34
CA PHE A 248 -21.09 -13.73 41.83
C PHE A 248 -20.38 -14.41 40.67
N PHE A 249 -19.05 -14.23 40.65
CA PHE A 249 -18.13 -15.02 39.86
C PHE A 249 -16.80 -15.17 40.62
N ALA A 250 -16.14 -16.31 40.44
CA ALA A 250 -14.81 -16.59 41.00
C ALA A 250 -13.82 -16.71 39.84
N ARG A 251 -12.70 -15.99 39.91
CA ARG A 251 -11.64 -16.02 38.88
C ARG A 251 -10.61 -17.12 39.16
N LYS A 252 -9.95 -17.59 38.10
CA LYS A 252 -8.77 -18.43 38.23
C LYS A 252 -7.64 -17.69 38.96
N SER A 253 -6.90 -18.41 39.79
CA SER A 253 -5.88 -17.86 40.69
C SER A 253 -4.65 -17.25 39.99
N SER A 254 -4.28 -17.73 38.80
CA SER A 254 -3.14 -17.16 38.05
C SER A 254 -3.59 -15.99 37.16
N LEU A 255 -2.86 -14.86 37.22
CA LEU A 255 -3.14 -13.65 36.44
C LEU A 255 -3.21 -13.93 34.93
N SER A 256 -2.25 -14.70 34.39
CA SER A 256 -2.23 -15.04 32.97
C SER A 256 -3.47 -15.81 32.51
N CYS A 257 -3.94 -16.80 33.28
CA CYS A 257 -5.19 -17.52 32.94
C CYS A 257 -6.44 -16.64 33.13
N GLY A 258 -6.43 -15.70 34.09
CA GLY A 258 -7.50 -14.74 34.30
C GLY A 258 -7.67 -13.72 33.16
N LEU A 259 -6.69 -13.65 32.25
CA LEU A 259 -6.68 -12.75 31.09
C LEU A 259 -6.84 -13.48 29.74
N HIS A 260 -6.94 -14.82 29.74
CA HIS A 260 -7.26 -15.61 28.55
C HIS A 260 -8.77 -15.84 28.45
N ASP A 261 -9.45 -14.91 27.79
CA ASP A 261 -10.89 -15.02 27.52
C ASP A 261 -11.16 -16.16 26.51
N GLY A 262 -11.55 -17.32 27.03
CA GLY A 262 -11.89 -18.50 26.24
C GLY A 262 -10.67 -19.32 25.80
N THR A 263 -10.80 -20.04 24.69
CA THR A 263 -9.75 -20.91 24.18
C THR A 263 -8.70 -20.09 23.41
N VAL A 264 -7.45 -20.15 23.87
CA VAL A 264 -6.31 -19.51 23.19
C VAL A 264 -6.05 -20.13 21.80
N PRO A 265 -5.47 -19.40 20.84
CA PRO A 265 -5.18 -19.90 19.49
C PRO A 265 -4.03 -20.91 19.49
N PHE A 266 -4.28 -22.11 20.03
CA PHE A 266 -3.25 -23.10 20.33
C PHE A 266 -2.50 -23.61 19.10
N HIS A 267 -3.11 -23.65 17.92
CA HIS A 267 -2.40 -23.95 16.67
C HIS A 267 -1.34 -22.90 16.31
N SER A 268 -1.64 -21.61 16.54
CA SER A 268 -0.68 -20.52 16.38
C SER A 268 0.40 -20.60 17.46
N ILE A 269 0.04 -20.93 18.70
CA ILE A 269 1.04 -21.06 19.78
C ILE A 269 1.99 -22.25 19.52
N ILE A 270 1.50 -23.35 18.94
CA ILE A 270 2.35 -24.44 18.46
C ILE A 270 3.31 -23.95 17.36
N ALA A 271 2.80 -23.20 16.38
CA ALA A 271 3.63 -22.58 15.35
C ALA A 271 4.71 -21.68 15.93
N LEU A 272 4.41 -20.90 16.97
CA LEU A 272 5.38 -20.04 17.64
C LEU A 272 6.55 -20.84 18.25
N SER A 273 6.26 -21.98 18.88
CA SER A 273 7.31 -22.85 19.45
C SER A 273 8.25 -23.34 18.35
N LEU A 274 7.70 -23.77 17.21
CA LEU A 274 8.49 -24.18 16.04
C LEU A 274 9.24 -23.00 15.41
N ALA A 275 8.63 -21.81 15.40
CA ALA A 275 9.24 -20.60 14.87
C ALA A 275 10.50 -20.23 15.66
N LEU A 276 10.45 -20.33 16.98
CA LEU A 276 11.61 -20.12 17.85
C LEU A 276 12.75 -21.10 17.50
N ASP A 277 12.46 -22.40 17.34
CA ASP A 277 13.49 -23.40 16.99
C ASP A 277 14.12 -23.08 15.64
N THR A 278 13.28 -22.90 14.63
CA THR A 278 13.73 -22.58 13.27
C THR A 278 14.52 -21.27 13.23
N HIS A 279 14.15 -20.27 14.02
CA HIS A 279 14.86 -19.00 14.07
C HIS A 279 16.28 -19.17 14.64
N TYR A 280 16.43 -19.89 15.76
CA TYR A 280 17.76 -20.20 16.32
C TYR A 280 18.59 -21.11 15.41
N GLU A 281 17.96 -22.08 14.74
CA GLU A 281 18.64 -22.94 13.75
C GLU A 281 19.19 -22.15 12.55
N LEU A 282 18.46 -21.13 12.08
CA LEU A 282 18.84 -20.35 10.90
C LEU A 282 19.84 -19.25 11.22
N PHE A 283 19.70 -18.60 12.38
CA PHE A 283 20.39 -17.34 12.67
C PHE A 283 21.27 -17.37 13.92
N SER A 284 21.33 -18.51 14.62
CA SER A 284 22.13 -18.75 15.83
C SER A 284 21.70 -17.96 17.07
N SER A 285 21.66 -16.62 17.03
CA SER A 285 21.26 -15.78 18.16
C SER A 285 20.72 -14.41 17.73
N PHE A 286 19.95 -13.76 18.62
CA PHE A 286 19.51 -12.37 18.40
C PHE A 286 20.67 -11.37 18.40
N THR A 287 21.79 -11.69 19.06
CA THR A 287 23.01 -10.87 19.01
C THR A 287 23.62 -10.90 17.61
N ASP A 288 23.71 -12.09 16.99
CA ASP A 288 24.22 -12.25 15.63
C ASP A 288 23.32 -11.53 14.62
N ILE A 289 21.99 -11.66 14.78
CA ILE A 289 21.02 -10.91 13.97
C ILE A 289 21.22 -9.41 14.14
N SER A 290 21.34 -8.91 15.38
CA SER A 290 21.53 -7.49 15.63
C SER A 290 22.81 -6.98 14.95
N ASN A 291 23.92 -7.71 15.07
CA ASN A 291 25.19 -7.33 14.45
C ASN A 291 25.09 -7.33 12.92
N HIS A 292 24.47 -8.36 12.35
CA HIS A 292 24.24 -8.48 10.91
C HIS A 292 23.43 -7.32 10.35
N VAL A 293 22.24 -7.07 10.91
CA VAL A 293 21.38 -6.00 10.39
C VAL A 293 21.94 -4.61 10.66
N THR A 294 22.73 -4.41 11.72
CA THR A 294 23.46 -3.17 11.96
C THR A 294 24.51 -2.93 10.88
N ALA A 295 25.31 -3.95 10.52
CA ALA A 295 26.27 -3.85 9.43
C ALA A 295 25.59 -3.61 8.08
N LEU A 296 24.49 -4.33 7.80
CA LEU A 296 23.72 -4.19 6.57
C LEU A 296 23.08 -2.81 6.44
N SER A 297 22.54 -2.27 7.53
CA SER A 297 21.94 -0.93 7.55
C SER A 297 22.99 0.16 7.36
N LYS A 298 24.18 0.00 7.96
CA LYS A 298 25.31 0.90 7.70
C LYS A 298 25.73 0.88 6.24
N TYR A 299 25.84 -0.32 5.65
CA TYR A 299 26.13 -0.48 4.23
C TYR A 299 25.07 0.19 3.34
N ALA A 300 23.79 -0.01 3.64
CA ALA A 300 22.70 0.60 2.89
C ALA A 300 22.72 2.14 2.96
N ILE A 301 22.98 2.72 4.14
CA ILE A 301 23.11 4.17 4.31
C ILE A 301 24.29 4.72 3.51
N ASP A 302 25.46 4.09 3.59
CA ASP A 302 26.65 4.53 2.84
C ASP A 302 26.36 4.54 1.33
N ARG A 303 25.62 3.54 0.84
CA ARG A 303 25.21 3.47 -0.56
C ARG A 303 24.16 4.50 -0.93
N LEU A 304 23.14 4.71 -0.11
CA LEU A 304 22.11 5.72 -0.34
C LEU A 304 22.69 7.13 -0.37
N LEU A 305 23.63 7.45 0.52
CA LEU A 305 24.30 8.75 0.58
C LEU A 305 25.29 8.99 -0.54
N SER A 306 25.74 7.93 -1.23
CA SER A 306 26.58 8.06 -2.43
C SER A 306 25.79 8.47 -3.69
N LEU A 307 24.46 8.50 -3.61
CA LEU A 307 23.58 8.85 -4.73
C LEU A 307 23.46 10.37 -4.90
N THR A 308 24.33 10.91 -5.75
CA THR A 308 24.42 12.34 -6.02
C THR A 308 24.30 12.61 -7.53
N TYR A 309 23.57 13.66 -7.89
CA TYR A 309 23.52 14.18 -9.25
C TYR A 309 24.86 14.81 -9.66
N GLU A 310 25.08 14.99 -10.97
CA GLU A 310 26.31 15.60 -11.50
C GLU A 310 26.56 17.02 -10.96
N ASN A 311 25.50 17.74 -10.62
CA ASN A 311 25.57 19.08 -10.03
C ASN A 311 25.85 19.09 -8.52
N GLY A 312 26.09 17.93 -7.91
CA GLY A 312 26.36 17.78 -6.47
C GLY A 312 25.13 17.69 -5.57
N GLN A 313 23.91 17.80 -6.12
CA GLN A 313 22.67 17.63 -5.36
C GLN A 313 22.49 16.16 -4.94
N GLN A 314 22.24 15.90 -3.65
CA GLN A 314 21.93 14.55 -3.18
C GLN A 314 20.50 14.15 -3.58
N LEU A 315 20.36 12.92 -4.10
CA LEU A 315 19.05 12.33 -4.41
C LEU A 315 18.27 11.99 -3.13
N VAL A 316 18.94 11.49 -2.11
CA VAL A 316 18.30 10.98 -0.89
C VAL A 316 18.39 12.01 0.22
N LYS A 317 17.24 12.33 0.85
CA LYS A 317 17.17 13.08 2.09
C LYS A 317 16.81 12.14 3.24
N LEU A 318 17.79 11.83 4.09
CA LEU A 318 17.60 10.98 5.27
C LEU A 318 16.91 11.72 6.42
N TYR A 319 16.21 10.93 7.23
CA TYR A 319 15.40 11.37 8.36
C TYR A 319 15.85 10.81 9.72
N SER A 320 16.86 9.95 9.71
CA SER A 320 17.53 9.45 10.93
C SER A 320 18.93 10.04 11.04
N ASN A 321 19.49 10.06 12.25
CA ASN A 321 20.87 10.52 12.44
C ASN A 321 21.85 9.48 11.85
N GLU A 322 22.58 9.89 10.81
CA GLU A 322 23.56 9.05 10.10
C GLU A 322 24.61 8.44 11.03
N LEU A 323 25.01 9.18 12.08
CA LEU A 323 26.01 8.75 13.05
C LEU A 323 25.53 7.62 13.96
N PHE A 324 24.23 7.33 13.98
CA PHE A 324 23.69 6.22 14.77
C PHE A 324 23.77 4.89 14.02
N TYR A 325 23.85 4.90 12.69
CA TYR A 325 24.01 3.68 11.92
C TYR A 325 25.40 3.08 12.13
N GLY A 326 25.44 1.78 12.42
CA GLY A 326 26.64 1.09 12.90
C GLY A 326 26.69 0.90 14.41
N ASP A 327 25.82 1.56 15.17
CA ASP A 327 25.64 1.35 16.61
C ASP A 327 24.29 0.68 16.88
N SER A 328 24.33 -0.62 17.17
CA SER A 328 23.13 -1.42 17.46
C SER A 328 22.41 -0.95 18.73
N THR A 329 23.00 -0.13 19.59
CA THR A 329 22.31 0.38 20.78
C THR A 329 21.47 1.62 20.50
N LYS A 330 21.72 2.31 19.38
CA LYS A 330 21.08 3.58 19.02
C LYS A 330 20.16 3.48 17.82
N GLN A 331 20.44 2.59 16.87
CA GLN A 331 19.70 2.50 15.62
C GLN A 331 19.39 1.05 15.25
N GLY A 332 18.12 0.81 14.91
CA GLY A 332 17.64 -0.43 14.34
C GLY A 332 17.73 -0.45 12.81
N PRO A 333 17.27 -1.54 12.20
CA PRO A 333 17.46 -1.78 10.76
C PRO A 333 16.41 -1.09 9.88
N ILE A 334 15.92 0.07 10.31
CA ILE A 334 14.91 0.86 9.61
C ILE A 334 15.61 2.10 9.08
N ILE A 335 15.43 2.38 7.79
CA ILE A 335 15.92 3.58 7.12
C ILE A 335 14.73 4.29 6.51
N THR A 336 14.60 5.57 6.83
CA THR A 336 13.49 6.40 6.38
C THR A 336 14.03 7.65 5.69
N PHE A 337 13.49 7.94 4.51
CA PHE A 337 14.01 8.98 3.63
C PHE A 337 12.97 9.48 2.62
N ASN A 338 13.26 10.62 2.00
CA ASN A 338 12.55 11.11 0.81
C ASN A 338 13.55 11.38 -0.31
N LEU A 339 13.03 11.58 -1.52
CA LEU A 339 13.82 11.82 -2.71
C LEU A 339 13.74 13.29 -3.16
N ARG A 340 14.85 13.82 -3.65
CA ARG A 340 14.94 15.13 -4.31
C ARG A 340 15.50 14.97 -5.72
N ASP A 341 15.04 15.78 -6.65
CA ASP A 341 15.61 15.80 -7.99
C ASP A 341 16.86 16.70 -8.09
N SER A 342 17.41 16.82 -9.30
CA SER A 342 18.58 17.65 -9.58
C SER A 342 18.37 19.13 -9.27
N ASP A 343 17.13 19.62 -9.31
CA ASP A 343 16.79 21.00 -8.98
C ASP A 343 16.59 21.20 -7.47
N GLY A 344 16.64 20.12 -6.68
CA GLY A 344 16.39 20.12 -5.24
C GLY A 344 14.92 20.00 -4.85
N GLU A 345 14.03 19.84 -5.84
CA GLU A 345 12.58 19.70 -5.63
C GLU A 345 12.21 18.31 -5.14
N TRP A 346 11.14 18.20 -4.36
CA TRP A 346 10.70 16.92 -3.83
C TRP A 346 10.14 15.99 -4.92
N ILE A 347 10.61 14.75 -4.91
CA ILE A 347 10.01 13.66 -5.67
C ILE A 347 9.07 12.93 -4.72
N GLY A 348 7.78 12.90 -5.09
CA GLY A 348 6.75 12.20 -4.34
C GLY A 348 7.05 10.71 -4.14
N TYR A 349 6.77 10.19 -2.94
CA TYR A 349 7.01 8.78 -2.60
C TYR A 349 6.10 7.79 -3.36
N SER A 350 4.95 8.24 -3.89
CA SER A 350 4.06 7.44 -4.74
C SER A 350 4.74 7.08 -6.06
N LYS A 351 5.49 8.02 -6.66
CA LYS A 351 6.30 7.75 -7.86
C LYS A 351 7.39 6.72 -7.57
N PHE A 352 7.99 6.79 -6.39
CA PHE A 352 8.99 5.79 -5.99
C PHE A 352 8.35 4.41 -5.77
N ASP A 353 7.21 4.35 -5.10
CA ASP A 353 6.43 3.13 -4.90
C ASP A 353 5.99 2.47 -6.23
N GLU A 354 5.59 3.28 -7.21
CA GLU A 354 5.30 2.83 -8.57
C GLU A 354 6.51 2.18 -9.25
N VAL A 355 7.69 2.79 -9.13
CA VAL A 355 8.94 2.26 -9.72
C VAL A 355 9.39 0.99 -9.00
N CYS A 356 9.34 0.97 -7.67
CA CYS A 356 9.66 -0.20 -6.87
C CYS A 356 8.72 -1.37 -7.20
N SER A 357 7.41 -1.11 -7.36
CA SER A 357 6.44 -2.12 -7.79
C SER A 357 6.77 -2.71 -9.17
N ILE A 358 7.26 -1.88 -10.10
CA ILE A 358 7.75 -2.36 -11.40
C ILE A 358 8.98 -3.24 -11.20
N GLU A 359 9.95 -2.83 -10.39
CA GLU A 359 11.17 -3.58 -10.10
C GLU A 359 10.98 -4.81 -9.22
N GLY A 360 9.75 -5.12 -8.79
CA GLY A 360 9.50 -6.22 -7.85
C GLY A 360 10.17 -5.97 -6.51
N ILE A 361 10.21 -4.71 -6.06
CA ILE A 361 10.75 -4.31 -4.76
C ILE A 361 9.59 -3.91 -3.86
N SER A 362 9.35 -4.65 -2.78
CA SER A 362 8.32 -4.31 -1.80
C SER A 362 8.90 -3.39 -0.72
N ILE A 363 8.33 -2.19 -0.62
CA ILE A 363 8.68 -1.16 0.37
C ILE A 363 7.42 -0.71 1.10
N ARG A 364 7.58 0.26 2.01
CA ARG A 364 6.44 0.97 2.60
C ARG A 364 6.59 2.47 2.43
N THR A 365 5.48 3.18 2.31
CA THR A 365 5.42 4.64 2.21
C THR A 365 4.34 5.25 3.13
N GLY A 366 4.37 6.57 3.32
CA GLY A 366 3.44 7.32 4.18
C GLY A 366 3.96 7.61 5.58
N THR A 367 3.07 7.67 6.58
CA THR A 367 3.44 8.01 7.98
C THR A 367 3.75 6.79 8.85
N MET A 368 3.70 5.58 8.30
CA MET A 368 4.01 4.31 8.99
C MET A 368 3.24 4.08 10.30
N CYS A 369 2.03 4.60 10.43
CA CYS A 369 1.27 4.56 11.70
C CYS A 369 2.05 5.21 12.86
N ASN A 370 2.86 6.23 12.56
CA ASN A 370 3.63 7.00 13.53
C ASN A 370 3.65 8.47 13.13
N THR A 371 2.48 9.11 13.28
CA THR A 371 2.25 10.49 12.84
C THR A 371 3.13 11.48 13.59
N GLY A 372 3.47 11.23 14.86
CA GLY A 372 4.31 12.13 15.65
C GLY A 372 5.75 12.18 15.14
N SER A 373 6.38 11.02 14.93
CA SER A 373 7.72 10.93 14.33
C SER A 373 7.74 11.49 12.91
N ALA A 374 6.72 11.18 12.09
CA ALA A 374 6.60 11.71 10.73
C ALA A 374 6.48 13.25 10.71
N ALA A 375 5.61 13.82 11.53
CA ALA A 375 5.42 15.27 11.64
C ALA A 375 6.69 15.98 12.10
N LYS A 376 7.36 15.43 13.11
CA LYS A 376 8.62 15.97 13.65
C LYS A 376 9.71 16.02 12.59
N VAL A 377 9.91 14.94 11.85
CA VAL A 377 11.04 14.85 10.93
C VAL A 377 10.78 15.54 9.59
N ILE A 378 9.54 15.53 9.12
CA ILE A 378 9.17 16.20 7.87
C ILE A 378 8.94 17.70 8.10
N GLY A 379 8.56 18.11 9.31
CA GLY A 379 8.43 19.51 9.73
C GLY A 379 7.05 20.12 9.50
N TYR A 380 5.99 19.32 9.38
CA TYR A 380 4.62 19.84 9.28
C TYR A 380 3.91 19.92 10.63
N SER A 381 3.09 20.96 10.80
CA SER A 381 2.36 21.22 12.05
C SER A 381 1.10 20.36 12.18
N GLU A 382 0.57 20.21 13.39
CA GLU A 382 -0.75 19.57 13.61
C GLU A 382 -1.85 20.23 12.79
N LYS A 383 -1.80 21.56 12.67
CA LYS A 383 -2.73 22.34 11.84
C LYS A 383 -2.63 21.92 10.37
N SER A 384 -1.42 21.73 9.86
CA SER A 384 -1.17 21.27 8.49
C SER A 384 -1.72 19.87 8.25
N ILE A 385 -1.65 18.96 9.23
CA ILE A 385 -2.27 17.62 9.13
C ILE A 385 -3.79 17.74 8.95
N ILE A 386 -4.44 18.60 9.75
CA ILE A 386 -5.88 18.83 9.68
C ILE A 386 -6.27 19.50 8.35
N GLU A 387 -5.52 20.51 7.92
CA GLU A 387 -5.73 21.20 6.64
C GLU A 387 -5.59 20.25 5.45
N ASN A 388 -4.55 19.41 5.45
CA ASN A 388 -4.34 18.40 4.40
C ASN A 388 -5.51 17.41 4.34
N TYR A 389 -6.02 16.95 5.49
CA TYR A 389 -7.21 16.07 5.53
C TYR A 389 -8.44 16.72 4.88
N TYR A 390 -8.73 17.99 5.21
CA TYR A 390 -9.85 18.70 4.59
C TYR A 390 -9.63 19.04 3.11
N ALA A 391 -8.37 19.10 2.66
CA ALA A 391 -7.99 19.18 1.26
C ALA A 391 -8.08 17.82 0.52
N GLY A 392 -8.47 16.75 1.21
CA GLY A 392 -8.69 15.42 0.65
C GLY A 392 -7.53 14.44 0.80
N HIS A 393 -6.46 14.81 1.53
CA HIS A 393 -5.33 13.91 1.77
C HIS A 393 -5.66 12.83 2.80
N VAL A 394 -5.33 11.59 2.47
CA VAL A 394 -5.33 10.46 3.40
C VAL A 394 -4.01 9.71 3.30
N CYS A 395 -3.56 9.10 4.41
CA CYS A 395 -2.28 8.39 4.44
C CYS A 395 -2.19 7.31 3.35
N GLY A 396 -1.18 7.42 2.49
CA GLY A 396 -0.93 6.47 1.39
C GLY A 396 -1.69 6.75 0.10
N ASP A 397 -2.27 7.96 -0.06
CA ASP A 397 -2.80 8.41 -1.35
C ASP A 397 -1.71 8.93 -2.30
N GLU A 398 -2.13 9.42 -3.47
CA GLU A 398 -1.24 10.03 -4.48
C GLU A 398 -0.90 11.51 -4.16
N ASN A 399 -1.44 12.09 -3.08
CA ASN A 399 -1.16 13.47 -2.64
C ASN A 399 0.05 13.47 -1.68
N ASP A 400 1.19 13.02 -2.20
CA ASP A 400 2.39 12.75 -1.43
C ASP A 400 3.31 13.97 -1.21
N VAL A 401 3.09 15.05 -1.96
CA VAL A 401 3.71 16.37 -1.79
C VAL A 401 2.61 17.44 -1.83
N MET A 402 2.44 18.16 -0.73
CA MET A 402 1.47 19.25 -0.61
C MET A 402 2.17 20.52 -0.11
N HIS A 403 1.90 21.65 -0.76
CA HIS A 403 2.55 22.92 -0.44
C HIS A 403 4.09 22.79 -0.38
N ASP A 404 4.67 22.14 -1.38
CA ASP A 404 6.12 21.89 -1.51
C ASP A 404 6.75 21.12 -0.33
N THR A 405 5.93 20.38 0.42
CA THR A 405 6.35 19.57 1.56
C THR A 405 5.83 18.14 1.40
N PRO A 406 6.65 17.10 1.64
CA PRO A 406 6.16 15.73 1.65
C PRO A 406 5.09 15.52 2.72
N THR A 407 4.10 14.66 2.46
CA THR A 407 3.08 14.30 3.47
C THR A 407 3.47 13.07 4.29
N GLY A 408 4.56 12.40 3.90
CA GLY A 408 5.05 11.16 4.48
C GLY A 408 6.44 10.82 3.93
N ALA A 409 6.92 9.61 4.25
CA ALA A 409 8.27 9.17 3.89
C ALA A 409 8.30 7.78 3.27
N ILE A 410 9.42 7.46 2.63
CA ILE A 410 9.75 6.11 2.18
C ILE A 410 10.45 5.40 3.34
N ARG A 411 10.06 4.16 3.63
CA ARG A 411 10.72 3.30 4.62
C ARG A 411 11.19 2.01 3.97
N VAL A 412 12.47 1.72 4.15
CA VAL A 412 13.05 0.40 3.93
C VAL A 412 13.52 -0.17 5.26
N SER A 413 13.41 -1.48 5.41
CA SER A 413 13.74 -2.16 6.66
C SER A 413 14.26 -3.56 6.40
N PHE A 414 15.28 -3.95 7.16
CA PHE A 414 15.95 -5.25 7.02
C PHE A 414 15.61 -6.19 8.17
N GLY A 415 15.48 -7.47 7.86
CA GLY A 415 15.26 -8.55 8.81
C GLY A 415 16.46 -9.50 8.87
N ALA A 416 16.34 -10.55 9.70
CA ALA A 416 17.40 -11.54 9.90
C ALA A 416 17.85 -12.24 8.61
N MET A 417 16.94 -12.41 7.63
CA MET A 417 17.24 -13.04 6.33
C MET A 417 17.75 -12.07 5.26
N SER A 418 17.68 -10.75 5.49
CA SER A 418 18.10 -9.78 4.48
C SER A 418 19.61 -9.87 4.22
N SER A 419 20.03 -9.48 3.02
CA SER A 419 21.42 -9.51 2.59
C SER A 419 21.78 -8.22 1.85
N THR A 420 23.03 -8.10 1.42
CA THR A 420 23.46 -6.99 0.57
C THR A 420 22.76 -7.00 -0.80
N ARG A 421 22.20 -8.14 -1.25
CA ARG A 421 21.48 -8.24 -2.52
C ARG A 421 20.27 -7.32 -2.57
N GLU A 422 19.48 -7.27 -1.51
CA GLU A 422 18.30 -6.41 -1.43
C GLU A 422 18.69 -4.92 -1.43
N VAL A 423 19.83 -4.59 -0.79
CA VAL A 423 20.40 -3.24 -0.84
C VAL A 423 20.82 -2.88 -2.27
N GLU A 424 21.52 -3.77 -2.97
CA GLU A 424 21.95 -3.52 -4.35
C GLU A 424 20.77 -3.34 -5.30
N ALA A 425 19.70 -4.14 -5.16
CA ALA A 425 18.49 -4.00 -5.97
C ALA A 425 17.84 -2.62 -5.78
N LEU A 426 17.74 -2.15 -4.52
CA LEU A 426 17.26 -0.80 -4.21
C LEU A 426 18.13 0.29 -4.85
N ILE A 427 19.46 0.17 -4.72
CA ILE A 427 20.40 1.17 -5.24
C ILE A 427 20.36 1.20 -6.78
N GLN A 428 20.32 0.04 -7.44
CA GLN A 428 20.21 -0.05 -8.89
C GLN A 428 18.90 0.58 -9.38
N CYS A 429 17.79 0.33 -8.68
CA CYS A 429 16.50 0.97 -8.96
C CYS A 429 16.62 2.51 -8.86
N LEU A 430 17.18 3.03 -7.77
CA LEU A 430 17.37 4.47 -7.59
C LEU A 430 18.27 5.09 -8.68
N GLN A 431 19.38 4.44 -9.00
CA GLN A 431 20.31 4.89 -10.04
C GLN A 431 19.65 4.92 -11.43
N ARG A 432 18.95 3.84 -11.80
CA ARG A 432 18.31 3.69 -13.10
C ARG A 432 17.19 4.69 -13.33
N TYR A 433 16.34 4.92 -12.33
CA TYR A 433 15.11 5.68 -12.52
C TYR A 433 15.21 7.15 -12.10
N PHE A 434 16.15 7.51 -11.22
CA PHE A 434 16.21 8.85 -10.62
C PHE A 434 17.53 9.60 -10.86
N LEU A 435 18.70 8.93 -10.91
CA LEU A 435 19.98 9.60 -11.20
C LEU A 435 20.35 9.64 -12.68
N ASN A 436 20.19 8.52 -13.38
CA ASN A 436 20.59 8.38 -14.79
C ASN A 436 19.39 8.18 -15.73
N PRO A 437 18.36 9.05 -15.71
CA PRO A 437 17.27 8.93 -16.68
C PRO A 437 17.75 9.21 -18.12
N ALA A 438 18.96 9.73 -18.31
CA ALA A 438 19.46 10.35 -19.54
C ALA A 438 20.60 9.59 -20.25
N ALA A 439 20.69 8.26 -20.13
CA ALA A 439 21.51 7.48 -21.07
C ALA A 439 20.86 7.36 -22.48
N LEU A 440 19.74 8.05 -22.74
CA LEU A 440 19.01 8.01 -23.99
C LEU A 440 18.52 9.42 -24.40
N GLY A 441 19.23 10.00 -25.38
CA GLY A 441 18.67 10.85 -26.44
C GLY A 441 18.43 12.34 -26.16
N GLU A 442 19.42 13.18 -26.54
CA GLU A 442 19.20 14.58 -26.92
C GLU A 442 18.67 14.72 -28.36
N SER A 443 18.17 15.94 -28.68
CA SER A 443 18.01 16.57 -30.01
C SER A 443 16.63 16.42 -30.69
N THR A 444 16.01 17.39 -31.38
CA THR A 444 16.22 18.84 -31.63
C THR A 444 14.98 19.40 -32.38
N THR A 445 14.78 20.72 -32.27
CA THR A 445 14.23 21.71 -33.23
C THR A 445 12.96 21.44 -34.06
N VAL A 446 12.06 22.44 -33.96
CA VAL A 446 10.87 22.73 -34.78
C VAL A 446 11.23 23.22 -36.19
N PRO A 447 10.48 22.81 -37.23
CA PRO A 447 10.09 23.73 -38.30
C PRO A 447 8.58 23.68 -38.67
N ALA A 448 8.15 24.74 -39.37
CA ALA A 448 6.78 25.19 -39.58
C ALA A 448 6.00 24.56 -40.76
N LEU A 449 4.66 24.66 -40.65
CA LEU A 449 3.56 24.80 -41.65
C LEU A 449 3.56 23.93 -42.93
N VAL A 450 2.45 23.17 -43.12
CA VAL A 450 1.53 23.14 -44.31
C VAL A 450 0.42 22.07 -44.08
N SER A 451 -0.75 22.31 -44.69
CA SER A 451 -2.01 21.54 -44.59
C SER A 451 -2.11 20.31 -45.50
N GLU A 452 -3.07 19.44 -45.16
CA GLU A 452 -3.40 18.10 -45.68
C GLU A 452 -2.35 17.03 -45.36
N THR A 453 -2.54 16.39 -44.21
CA THR A 453 -1.70 15.31 -43.73
C THR A 453 -2.23 13.98 -44.30
N PRO A 454 -1.41 13.17 -45.01
CA PRO A 454 -1.85 11.90 -45.58
C PRO A 454 -1.90 10.82 -44.49
N ALA A 455 -2.82 10.98 -43.55
CA ALA A 455 -3.08 10.03 -42.46
C ALA A 455 -4.56 9.62 -42.47
N HIS A 456 -4.82 8.38 -42.04
CA HIS A 456 -6.15 7.82 -41.99
C HIS A 456 -6.33 6.99 -40.71
N VAL A 457 -7.58 6.70 -40.35
CA VAL A 457 -7.90 5.77 -39.27
C VAL A 457 -7.47 4.37 -39.68
N LYS A 458 -6.39 3.85 -39.06
CA LYS A 458 -5.90 2.49 -39.27
C LYS A 458 -6.75 1.46 -38.54
N SER A 459 -7.13 1.76 -37.31
CA SER A 459 -8.01 0.88 -36.54
C SER A 459 -8.83 1.66 -35.50
N LEU A 460 -10.01 1.12 -35.23
CA LEU A 460 -10.91 1.58 -34.20
C LEU A 460 -11.11 0.46 -33.19
N GLN A 461 -11.06 0.80 -31.91
CA GLN A 461 -11.24 -0.17 -30.86
C GLN A 461 -11.92 0.43 -29.64
N ILE A 462 -12.70 -0.41 -28.97
CA ILE A 462 -13.38 -0.08 -27.72
C ILE A 462 -13.02 -1.12 -26.66
N PHE A 463 -13.28 -0.78 -25.41
CA PHE A 463 -13.08 -1.62 -24.24
C PHE A 463 -14.40 -1.76 -23.50
N PRO A 464 -15.34 -2.59 -23.99
CA PRO A 464 -16.69 -2.70 -23.43
C PRO A 464 -16.71 -2.94 -21.93
N ILE A 465 -15.76 -3.75 -21.45
CA ILE A 465 -15.52 -3.98 -20.02
C ILE A 465 -14.22 -3.28 -19.63
N LYS A 466 -14.31 -2.38 -18.64
CA LYS A 466 -13.15 -1.68 -18.08
C LYS A 466 -12.11 -2.69 -17.61
N SER A 467 -10.85 -2.41 -17.94
CA SER A 467 -9.69 -3.24 -17.57
C SER A 467 -9.66 -4.63 -18.22
N CYS A 468 -10.51 -4.91 -19.22
CA CYS A 468 -10.41 -6.10 -20.06
C CYS A 468 -9.81 -5.80 -21.44
N GLY A 469 -9.67 -6.83 -22.27
CA GLY A 469 -9.16 -6.73 -23.65
C GLY A 469 -10.02 -5.86 -24.57
N ALA A 470 -9.43 -5.43 -25.68
CA ALA A 470 -10.11 -4.62 -26.69
C ALA A 470 -11.07 -5.45 -27.56
N PHE A 471 -12.15 -4.81 -28.00
CA PHE A 471 -12.93 -5.22 -29.15
C PHE A 471 -12.51 -4.35 -30.35
N LEU A 472 -11.97 -4.98 -31.39
CA LEU A 472 -11.61 -4.31 -32.64
C LEU A 472 -12.88 -4.14 -33.48
N ILE A 473 -13.20 -2.91 -33.84
CA ILE A 473 -14.35 -2.61 -34.70
C ILE A 473 -14.02 -3.08 -36.12
N PRO A 474 -14.89 -3.91 -36.75
CA PRO A 474 -14.61 -4.42 -38.09
C PRO A 474 -14.48 -3.31 -39.14
N GLU A 475 -13.63 -3.55 -40.14
CA GLU A 475 -13.51 -2.65 -41.29
C GLU A 475 -14.86 -2.41 -41.97
N ASN A 476 -15.06 -1.21 -42.54
CA ASN A 476 -16.31 -0.77 -43.17
C ASN A 476 -17.54 -0.69 -42.24
N THR A 477 -17.36 -0.81 -40.92
CA THR A 477 -18.44 -0.60 -39.95
C THR A 477 -18.47 0.86 -39.53
N LYS A 478 -19.59 1.54 -39.75
CA LYS A 478 -19.81 2.88 -39.20
C LYS A 478 -20.07 2.77 -37.71
N TRP A 479 -19.17 3.30 -36.89
CA TRP A 479 -19.33 3.29 -35.43
C TRP A 479 -19.80 4.65 -34.94
N ARG A 480 -20.83 4.65 -34.10
CA ARG A 480 -21.40 5.88 -33.54
C ARG A 480 -20.47 6.48 -32.50
N VAL A 481 -20.30 7.80 -32.56
CA VAL A 481 -19.51 8.60 -31.62
C VAL A 481 -20.46 9.45 -30.81
N LEU A 482 -20.44 9.27 -29.50
CA LEU A 482 -21.22 9.98 -28.50
C LEU A 482 -20.34 11.05 -27.82
N PRO A 483 -20.94 12.03 -27.11
CA PRO A 483 -20.18 12.97 -26.27
C PRO A 483 -19.27 12.26 -25.26
N GLU A 484 -19.68 11.09 -24.76
CA GLU A 484 -18.93 10.27 -23.80
C GLU A 484 -17.87 9.36 -24.42
N GLY A 485 -17.79 9.26 -25.76
CA GLY A 485 -16.80 8.45 -26.49
C GLY A 485 -17.40 7.58 -27.60
N LEU A 486 -16.68 6.53 -28.02
CA LEU A 486 -17.23 5.54 -28.95
C LEU A 486 -18.37 4.77 -28.27
N GLU A 487 -19.44 4.50 -29.00
CA GLU A 487 -20.58 3.73 -28.47
C GLU A 487 -20.10 2.38 -27.89
N TRP A 488 -20.62 2.03 -26.72
CA TRP A 488 -20.25 0.85 -25.93
C TRP A 488 -18.86 0.84 -25.29
N ASP A 489 -18.07 1.91 -25.37
CA ASP A 489 -16.77 1.97 -24.70
C ASP A 489 -16.89 2.15 -23.18
N ARG A 490 -16.37 1.17 -22.42
CA ARG A 490 -16.31 1.16 -20.93
C ARG A 490 -17.68 1.34 -20.26
N GLU A 491 -18.72 0.71 -20.82
CA GLU A 491 -20.07 0.64 -20.23
C GLU A 491 -20.17 -0.37 -19.08
N PHE A 492 -19.30 -1.37 -19.07
CA PHE A 492 -19.25 -2.43 -18.05
C PHE A 492 -17.94 -2.40 -17.26
N CYS A 493 -17.96 -2.95 -16.05
CA CYS A 493 -16.79 -3.15 -15.21
C CYS A 493 -16.96 -4.41 -14.36
N VAL A 494 -15.87 -4.94 -13.81
CA VAL A 494 -15.92 -6.04 -12.86
C VAL A 494 -15.83 -5.47 -11.45
N VAL A 495 -16.75 -5.84 -10.57
CA VAL A 495 -16.80 -5.35 -9.18
C VAL A 495 -16.61 -6.49 -8.19
N SER A 496 -15.88 -6.22 -7.11
CA SER A 496 -15.75 -7.12 -5.97
C SER A 496 -17.11 -7.27 -5.28
N THR A 497 -17.61 -8.50 -5.11
CA THR A 497 -18.86 -8.71 -4.38
C THR A 497 -18.69 -8.54 -2.87
N ALA A 498 -17.44 -8.54 -2.37
CA ALA A 498 -17.14 -8.36 -0.96
C ALA A 498 -17.01 -6.88 -0.56
N THR A 499 -16.42 -6.05 -1.43
CA THR A 499 -16.11 -4.64 -1.11
C THR A 499 -16.88 -3.63 -1.97
N GLY A 500 -17.44 -4.05 -3.10
CA GLY A 500 -18.09 -3.17 -4.08
C GLY A 500 -17.13 -2.39 -4.97
N ASP A 501 -15.81 -2.52 -4.78
CA ASP A 501 -14.81 -1.78 -5.56
C ASP A 501 -14.66 -2.33 -6.99
N VAL A 502 -14.38 -1.45 -7.95
CA VAL A 502 -14.10 -1.85 -9.33
C VAL A 502 -12.70 -2.46 -9.40
N LEU A 503 -12.60 -3.66 -9.96
CA LEU A 503 -11.32 -4.34 -10.17
C LEU A 503 -10.54 -3.67 -11.30
N SER A 504 -9.21 -3.67 -11.17
CA SER A 504 -8.32 -3.08 -12.17
C SER A 504 -7.30 -4.09 -12.68
N MET A 505 -6.95 -3.97 -13.95
CA MET A 505 -5.93 -4.81 -14.60
C MET A 505 -4.56 -4.71 -13.92
N LYS A 506 -4.25 -3.56 -13.28
CA LYS A 506 -2.99 -3.38 -12.52
C LYS A 506 -2.87 -4.38 -11.37
N LYS A 507 -3.98 -4.69 -10.70
CA LYS A 507 -4.03 -5.61 -9.57
C LYS A 507 -4.36 -7.05 -10.00
N TYR A 508 -5.16 -7.19 -11.06
CA TYR A 508 -5.62 -8.48 -11.59
C TYR A 508 -5.26 -8.59 -13.08
N THR A 509 -4.01 -8.94 -13.39
CA THR A 509 -3.49 -8.97 -14.77
C THR A 509 -4.21 -9.98 -15.65
N GLU A 510 -4.80 -11.03 -15.08
CA GLU A 510 -5.67 -12.00 -15.77
C GLU A 510 -6.85 -11.35 -16.51
N MET A 511 -7.26 -10.14 -16.13
CA MET A 511 -8.30 -9.39 -16.86
C MET A 511 -7.90 -9.10 -18.31
N ALA A 512 -6.60 -9.05 -18.66
CA ALA A 512 -6.13 -8.91 -20.04
C ALA A 512 -6.53 -10.10 -20.94
N ASN A 513 -6.67 -11.29 -20.35
CA ASN A 513 -7.10 -12.51 -21.04
C ASN A 513 -8.62 -12.59 -21.24
N ILE A 514 -9.39 -11.63 -20.70
CA ILE A 514 -10.85 -11.54 -20.87
C ILE A 514 -11.15 -10.60 -22.05
N ARG A 515 -11.77 -11.13 -23.10
CA ARG A 515 -11.99 -10.45 -24.37
C ARG A 515 -13.48 -10.38 -24.71
N PRO A 516 -14.09 -9.17 -24.65
CA PRO A 516 -15.47 -8.97 -25.07
C PRO A 516 -15.58 -8.87 -26.60
N PHE A 517 -16.66 -9.42 -27.15
CA PHE A 517 -17.07 -9.30 -28.54
C PHE A 517 -18.52 -8.83 -28.56
N LEU A 518 -18.77 -7.66 -29.16
CA LEU A 518 -20.11 -7.14 -29.31
C LEU A 518 -20.74 -7.68 -30.59
N ASP A 519 -21.98 -8.12 -30.47
CA ASP A 519 -22.87 -8.43 -31.57
C ASP A 519 -24.07 -7.49 -31.45
N THR A 520 -24.01 -6.38 -32.19
CA THR A 520 -25.01 -5.31 -32.15
C THR A 520 -26.33 -5.75 -32.76
N ASP A 521 -26.30 -6.68 -33.73
CA ASP A 521 -27.49 -7.17 -34.43
C ASP A 521 -28.34 -8.06 -33.51
N SER A 522 -27.68 -8.90 -32.71
CA SER A 522 -28.33 -9.75 -31.69
C SER A 522 -28.53 -9.06 -30.34
N GLY A 523 -27.93 -7.88 -30.13
CA GLY A 523 -27.96 -7.17 -28.85
C GLY A 523 -27.24 -7.91 -27.72
N THR A 524 -26.17 -8.65 -28.02
CA THR A 524 -25.43 -9.45 -27.03
C THR A 524 -23.93 -9.14 -27.01
N MET A 525 -23.30 -9.36 -25.85
CA MET A 525 -21.85 -9.34 -25.67
C MET A 525 -21.37 -10.74 -25.32
N ARG A 526 -20.55 -11.33 -26.19
CA ARG A 526 -19.85 -12.58 -25.90
C ARG A 526 -18.51 -12.28 -25.24
N ILE A 527 -18.29 -12.78 -24.05
CA ILE A 527 -17.06 -12.59 -23.28
C ILE A 527 -16.27 -13.90 -23.30
N ARG A 528 -15.06 -13.86 -23.86
CA ARG A 528 -14.16 -15.00 -23.96
C ARG A 528 -12.99 -14.84 -23.00
N TYR A 529 -12.72 -15.84 -22.17
CA TYR A 529 -11.44 -15.97 -21.48
C TYR A 529 -10.51 -16.88 -22.27
N GLN A 530 -9.33 -16.38 -22.60
CA GLN A 530 -8.33 -17.13 -23.35
C GLN A 530 -6.92 -16.82 -22.84
N ARG A 531 -6.35 -17.76 -22.09
CA ARG A 531 -4.96 -17.74 -21.62
C ARG A 531 -4.19 -18.92 -22.22
N LYS A 532 -2.93 -18.71 -22.61
CA LYS A 532 -2.07 -19.77 -23.15
C LYS A 532 -1.93 -20.90 -22.13
N GLY A 533 -2.31 -22.12 -22.52
CA GLY A 533 -2.26 -23.30 -21.65
C GLY A 533 -3.48 -23.52 -20.75
N ALA A 534 -4.51 -22.67 -20.82
CA ALA A 534 -5.77 -22.84 -20.07
C ALA A 534 -6.95 -23.19 -21.00
N PRO A 535 -8.00 -23.87 -20.50
CA PRO A 535 -9.23 -24.09 -21.26
C PRO A 535 -9.91 -22.76 -21.59
N VAL A 536 -10.36 -22.62 -22.84
CA VAL A 536 -11.15 -21.47 -23.27
C VAL A 536 -12.52 -21.52 -22.58
N LYS A 537 -12.93 -20.40 -21.98
CA LYS A 537 -14.26 -20.23 -21.39
C LYS A 537 -15.00 -19.11 -22.12
N ASP A 538 -16.28 -19.29 -22.41
CA ASP A 538 -17.13 -18.29 -23.05
C ASP A 538 -18.40 -18.07 -22.21
N ILE A 539 -18.87 -16.82 -22.15
CA ILE A 539 -20.19 -16.48 -21.61
C ILE A 539 -20.84 -15.40 -22.48
N ILE A 540 -22.16 -15.45 -22.61
CA ILE A 540 -22.95 -14.47 -23.38
C ILE A 540 -23.75 -13.64 -22.38
N VAL A 541 -23.69 -12.32 -22.53
CA VAL A 541 -24.37 -11.33 -21.70
C VAL A 541 -25.24 -10.44 -22.60
N PRO A 542 -26.56 -10.35 -22.39
CA PRO A 542 -27.39 -9.41 -23.14
C PRO A 542 -26.99 -7.95 -22.86
N LEU A 543 -26.99 -7.09 -23.88
CA LEU A 543 -26.61 -5.68 -23.76
C LEU A 543 -27.73 -4.81 -23.18
N LEU A 544 -28.99 -5.19 -23.43
CA LEU A 544 -30.19 -4.43 -23.08
C LEU A 544 -31.12 -5.18 -22.11
N GLU A 545 -31.19 -6.51 -22.17
CA GLU A 545 -32.10 -7.33 -21.36
C GLU A 545 -31.34 -8.14 -20.29
N TYR A 546 -31.06 -7.53 -19.14
CA TYR A 546 -30.41 -8.21 -18.01
C TYR A 546 -31.09 -7.82 -16.70
N THR A 547 -31.20 -8.77 -15.78
CA THR A 547 -31.67 -8.50 -14.41
C THR A 547 -30.57 -7.77 -13.66
N ILE A 548 -30.85 -6.53 -13.29
CA ILE A 548 -30.01 -5.72 -12.43
C ILE A 548 -30.44 -6.01 -11.00
N ASN A 549 -29.47 -6.18 -10.09
CA ASN A 549 -29.80 -6.14 -8.68
C ASN A 549 -30.19 -4.69 -8.31
N ASP A 550 -31.44 -4.44 -7.89
CA ASP A 550 -31.99 -3.11 -7.56
C ASP A 550 -31.18 -2.35 -6.50
N LYS A 551 -30.24 -3.02 -5.80
CA LYS A 551 -29.25 -2.39 -4.95
C LYS A 551 -28.10 -1.86 -5.80
N GLU A 552 -28.23 -0.62 -6.29
CA GLU A 552 -27.08 0.15 -6.77
C GLU A 552 -25.98 0.13 -5.70
N ILE A 553 -24.77 -0.26 -6.09
CA ILE A 553 -23.63 -0.27 -5.17
C ILE A 553 -22.82 1.01 -5.42
N GLN A 554 -22.47 1.68 -4.33
CA GLN A 554 -21.51 2.76 -4.37
C GLN A 554 -20.10 2.16 -4.49
N SER A 555 -19.59 2.10 -5.71
CA SER A 555 -18.28 1.58 -6.05
C SER A 555 -17.22 2.68 -6.03
N ARG A 556 -15.96 2.33 -5.80
CA ARG A 556 -14.83 3.24 -5.96
C ARG A 556 -14.10 3.01 -7.29
N LEU A 557 -13.89 4.09 -8.03
CA LEU A 557 -13.12 4.13 -9.26
C LEU A 557 -12.13 5.29 -9.21
N CYS A 558 -10.83 5.00 -9.17
CA CYS A 558 -9.77 6.02 -9.04
C CYS A 558 -10.03 7.01 -7.88
N GLY A 559 -10.48 6.50 -6.73
CA GLY A 559 -10.83 7.31 -5.54
C GLY A 559 -12.21 7.97 -5.57
N GLU A 560 -12.87 8.05 -6.74
CA GLU A 560 -14.22 8.61 -6.86
C GLU A 560 -15.30 7.56 -6.59
N ARG A 561 -16.42 7.99 -5.99
CA ARG A 561 -17.59 7.14 -5.77
C ARG A 561 -18.47 7.15 -7.03
N ILE A 562 -18.64 6.00 -7.66
CA ILE A 562 -19.53 5.81 -8.81
C ILE A 562 -20.66 4.85 -8.42
N LYS A 563 -21.80 4.95 -9.11
CA LYS A 563 -22.86 3.96 -8.96
C LYS A 563 -22.73 2.91 -10.06
N THR A 564 -22.68 1.65 -9.64
CA THR A 564 -22.69 0.52 -10.56
C THR A 564 -23.89 -0.38 -10.26
N ALA A 565 -24.39 -1.01 -11.32
CA ALA A 565 -25.50 -1.94 -11.31
C ALA A 565 -24.96 -3.36 -11.58
N PRO A 566 -24.69 -4.18 -10.54
CA PRO A 566 -24.23 -5.55 -10.71
C PRO A 566 -25.28 -6.40 -11.43
N LEU A 567 -24.83 -7.24 -12.36
CA LEU A 567 -25.69 -8.18 -13.05
C LEU A 567 -26.02 -9.35 -12.11
N GLU A 568 -27.32 -9.65 -12.00
CA GLU A 568 -27.83 -10.72 -11.17
C GLU A 568 -27.80 -12.06 -11.93
N SER A 569 -26.61 -12.70 -11.94
CA SER A 569 -26.42 -14.00 -12.55
C SER A 569 -25.30 -14.79 -11.89
N GLU A 570 -25.62 -15.92 -11.28
CA GLU A 570 -24.63 -16.82 -10.68
C GLU A 570 -23.64 -17.37 -11.72
N LYS A 571 -24.05 -17.52 -12.98
CA LYS A 571 -23.15 -17.92 -14.06
C LYS A 571 -22.10 -16.86 -14.37
N ILE A 572 -22.51 -15.58 -14.40
CA ILE A 572 -21.58 -14.45 -14.63
C ILE A 572 -20.64 -14.33 -13.44
N LYS A 573 -21.16 -14.37 -12.22
CA LYS A 573 -20.37 -14.31 -11.00
C LYS A 573 -19.33 -15.43 -10.92
N ALA A 574 -19.73 -16.68 -11.19
CA ALA A 574 -18.82 -17.82 -11.24
C ALA A 574 -17.75 -17.65 -12.33
N PHE A 575 -18.15 -17.21 -13.54
CA PHE A 575 -17.22 -16.99 -14.65
C PHE A 575 -16.08 -16.03 -14.26
N PHE A 576 -16.41 -14.85 -13.72
CA PHE A 576 -15.39 -13.86 -13.32
C PHE A 576 -14.62 -14.29 -12.06
N SER A 577 -15.30 -14.84 -11.05
CA SER A 577 -14.66 -15.24 -9.79
C SER A 577 -13.65 -16.37 -9.97
N ASP A 578 -13.97 -17.36 -10.81
CA ASP A 578 -13.06 -18.47 -11.12
C ASP A 578 -11.79 -18.01 -11.86
N ILE A 579 -11.93 -17.01 -12.74
CA ILE A 579 -10.81 -16.47 -13.53
C ILE A 579 -9.91 -15.60 -12.66
N LEU A 580 -10.50 -14.73 -11.82
CA LEU A 580 -9.76 -13.71 -11.07
C LEU A 580 -9.35 -14.15 -9.66
N GLY A 581 -9.78 -15.34 -9.21
CA GLY A 581 -9.44 -15.90 -7.90
C GLY A 581 -10.02 -15.11 -6.72
N THR A 582 -11.02 -14.27 -6.96
CA THR A 582 -11.67 -13.43 -5.95
C THR A 582 -13.17 -13.31 -6.23
N PRO A 583 -14.05 -13.28 -5.20
CA PRO A 583 -15.49 -13.09 -5.40
C PRO A 583 -15.80 -11.77 -6.12
N CYS A 584 -16.29 -11.86 -7.37
CA CYS A 584 -16.59 -10.70 -8.20
C CYS A 584 -17.69 -11.00 -9.24
N THR A 585 -18.27 -9.94 -9.80
CA THR A 585 -19.29 -10.03 -10.86
C THR A 585 -19.17 -8.87 -11.85
N LEU A 586 -19.80 -9.00 -13.00
CA LEU A 586 -19.93 -7.93 -13.98
C LEU A 586 -20.99 -6.92 -13.51
N ALA A 587 -20.71 -5.64 -13.69
CA ALA A 587 -21.63 -4.55 -13.40
C ALA A 587 -21.66 -3.55 -14.55
N LYS A 588 -22.81 -2.93 -14.79
CA LYS A 588 -22.96 -1.82 -15.74
C LYS A 588 -22.91 -0.48 -15.02
N SER A 589 -22.41 0.56 -15.70
CA SER A 589 -22.49 1.93 -15.19
C SER A 589 -23.97 2.39 -15.13
N SER A 590 -24.42 2.92 -13.98
CA SER A 590 -25.80 3.42 -13.84
C SER A 590 -25.94 4.95 -13.92
N THR A 591 -24.83 5.71 -13.87
CA THR A 591 -24.85 7.18 -13.93
C THR A 591 -23.69 7.79 -14.72
N ASN A 592 -24.00 8.51 -15.79
CA ASN A 592 -23.05 9.29 -16.62
C ASN A 592 -22.81 10.71 -16.07
N GLN A 593 -22.72 10.88 -14.75
CA GLN A 593 -22.46 12.18 -14.11
C GLN A 593 -20.98 12.38 -13.74
N ARG A 594 -20.06 11.76 -14.49
CA ARG A 594 -18.63 12.07 -14.37
C ARG A 594 -18.26 13.11 -15.40
N PHE A 595 -17.43 14.05 -14.97
CA PHE A 595 -16.96 15.13 -15.81
C PHE A 595 -15.44 15.13 -15.87
N TYR A 596 -14.90 15.47 -17.03
CA TYR A 596 -13.49 15.79 -17.20
C TYR A 596 -13.06 16.82 -16.16
N LYS A 597 -12.00 16.52 -15.42
CA LYS A 597 -11.36 17.46 -14.50
C LYS A 597 -10.06 17.93 -15.16
N PRO A 598 -9.92 19.22 -15.52
CA PRO A 598 -8.70 19.75 -16.14
C PRO A 598 -7.46 19.72 -15.25
N HIS A 599 -7.60 19.34 -13.97
CA HIS A 599 -6.47 19.12 -13.09
C HIS A 599 -5.76 17.84 -13.52
N LEU A 600 -4.82 17.93 -14.47
CA LEU A 600 -3.58 17.15 -14.59
C LEU A 600 -2.90 17.30 -15.96
N ASP A 601 -3.62 17.69 -17.03
CA ASP A 601 -3.13 17.57 -18.43
C ASP A 601 -3.45 18.80 -19.31
N GLY A 602 -3.21 20.02 -18.83
CA GLY A 602 -3.35 21.24 -19.64
C GLY A 602 -2.39 21.28 -20.85
N PRO A 603 -2.72 22.04 -21.91
CA PRO A 603 -1.88 22.13 -23.11
C PRO A 603 -0.49 22.66 -22.76
N LEU A 604 0.54 22.09 -23.41
CA LEU A 604 1.96 22.40 -23.18
C LEU A 604 2.33 23.88 -23.39
N ASN A 605 1.46 24.68 -24.02
CA ASN A 605 1.72 26.09 -24.39
C ASN A 605 0.75 27.10 -23.76
N SER A 606 0.42 27.00 -22.48
CA SER A 606 -0.11 28.17 -21.75
C SER A 606 1.04 29.04 -21.24
N SER A 607 1.51 29.95 -22.09
CA SER A 607 2.44 31.02 -21.70
C SER A 607 1.90 31.77 -20.48
N LYS A 608 2.73 31.90 -19.44
CA LYS A 608 2.51 32.73 -18.26
C LYS A 608 2.46 34.21 -18.62
N THR A 609 1.42 34.68 -19.28
CA THR A 609 1.11 36.11 -19.46
C THR A 609 -0.39 36.34 -19.57
N ALA A 610 -1.08 36.27 -18.43
CA ALA A 610 -2.35 36.97 -18.22
C ALA A 610 -2.58 37.12 -16.72
N ALA A 611 -1.88 38.09 -16.11
CA ALA A 611 -2.22 38.56 -14.79
C ALA A 611 -3.32 39.64 -14.89
N LYS A 612 -4.30 39.55 -13.98
CA LYS A 612 -5.16 40.65 -13.50
C LYS A 612 -6.16 41.28 -14.51
N SER A 613 -7.37 40.75 -14.52
CA SER A 613 -8.56 41.60 -14.31
C SER A 613 -9.67 40.77 -13.66
N GLY A 614 -10.25 41.30 -12.58
CA GLY A 614 -11.44 40.73 -11.98
C GLY A 614 -12.68 40.95 -12.85
N THR A 615 -13.76 40.29 -12.42
CA THR A 615 -15.15 40.28 -12.91
C THR A 615 -15.47 39.32 -14.06
N GLU A 616 -16.55 38.56 -13.81
CA GLU A 616 -17.38 37.75 -14.71
C GLU A 616 -17.00 36.26 -14.94
N THR A 617 -17.74 35.41 -14.22
CA THR A 617 -18.26 34.07 -14.60
C THR A 617 -17.59 33.35 -15.77
N ASN A 618 -16.61 32.49 -15.49
CA ASN A 618 -16.27 31.38 -16.39
C ASN A 618 -16.85 30.09 -15.81
N GLU A 619 -18.09 29.77 -16.21
CA GLU A 619 -18.59 28.40 -16.13
C GLU A 619 -17.64 27.49 -16.92
N THR A 620 -16.86 26.67 -16.20
CA THR A 620 -16.03 25.64 -16.83
C THR A 620 -16.96 24.64 -17.49
N LYS A 621 -16.99 24.62 -18.84
CA LYS A 621 -17.77 23.64 -19.63
C LYS A 621 -17.45 22.23 -19.15
N LYS A 622 -18.46 21.52 -18.65
CA LYS A 622 -18.32 20.18 -18.06
C LYS A 622 -18.41 19.10 -19.15
N ILE A 623 -17.27 18.60 -19.63
CA ILE A 623 -17.21 17.49 -20.61
C ILE A 623 -17.58 16.19 -19.89
N LYS A 624 -18.57 15.44 -20.37
CA LYS A 624 -19.00 14.17 -19.77
C LYS A 624 -18.03 13.03 -20.12
N ILE A 625 -17.81 12.12 -19.16
CA ILE A 625 -17.01 10.91 -19.36
C ILE A 625 -17.73 9.69 -18.77
N SER A 626 -17.50 8.51 -19.34
CA SER A 626 -18.01 7.24 -18.81
C SER A 626 -17.07 6.70 -17.70
N MET A 627 -16.82 5.39 -17.64
CA MET A 627 -15.81 4.78 -16.75
C MET A 627 -14.38 4.92 -17.27
N THR A 628 -14.12 5.86 -18.18
CA THR A 628 -12.77 6.26 -18.59
C THR A 628 -12.02 6.94 -17.43
N ASN A 629 -10.68 6.92 -17.49
CA ASN A 629 -9.87 7.52 -16.43
C ASN A 629 -9.80 9.05 -16.58
N SER A 630 -9.57 9.53 -17.82
CA SER A 630 -9.23 10.93 -18.06
C SER A 630 -9.96 11.59 -19.24
N SER A 631 -10.41 10.87 -20.27
CA SER A 631 -11.12 11.49 -21.42
C SER A 631 -12.09 10.52 -22.10
N PRO A 632 -13.04 11.00 -22.92
CA PRO A 632 -13.92 10.17 -23.77
C PRO A 632 -13.15 9.27 -24.74
N LEU A 633 -12.14 9.83 -25.41
CA LEU A 633 -11.40 9.17 -26.49
C LEU A 633 -9.90 9.41 -26.34
N LEU A 634 -9.13 8.44 -26.80
CA LEU A 634 -7.67 8.50 -26.83
C LEU A 634 -7.16 8.15 -28.24
N LEU A 635 -6.40 9.07 -28.83
CA LEU A 635 -5.73 8.91 -30.12
C LEU A 635 -4.31 8.38 -29.95
N ILE A 636 -3.90 7.46 -30.81
CA ILE A 636 -2.51 7.00 -30.92
C ILE A 636 -2.07 7.05 -32.38
N SER A 637 -0.89 7.61 -32.61
CA SER A 637 -0.25 7.63 -33.93
C SER A 637 0.71 6.45 -34.10
N GLU A 638 0.59 5.73 -35.21
CA GLU A 638 1.54 4.68 -35.60
C GLU A 638 2.92 5.26 -35.94
N SER A 639 3.03 6.49 -36.44
CA SER A 639 4.34 7.13 -36.65
C SER A 639 5.07 7.34 -35.32
N SER A 640 4.35 7.83 -34.31
CA SER A 640 4.84 7.97 -32.93
C SER A 640 5.17 6.63 -32.27
N MET A 641 4.38 5.59 -32.55
CA MET A 641 4.67 4.22 -32.10
C MET A 641 5.96 3.67 -32.71
N ARG A 642 6.19 3.88 -34.01
CA ARG A 642 7.44 3.47 -34.68
C ARG A 642 8.65 4.18 -34.07
N GLU A 643 8.51 5.46 -33.74
CA GLU A 643 9.57 6.24 -33.10
C GLU A 643 9.84 5.81 -31.65
N LEU A 644 8.78 5.62 -30.86
CA LEU A 644 8.90 5.10 -29.49
C LEU A 644 9.64 3.76 -29.46
N ASN A 645 9.34 2.90 -30.44
CA ASN A 645 9.99 1.61 -30.61
C ASN A 645 11.49 1.71 -30.95
N LYS A 646 12.02 2.85 -31.40
CA LYS A 646 13.48 3.04 -31.53
C LYS A 646 14.18 3.20 -30.18
N HIS A 647 13.44 3.57 -29.14
CA HIS A 647 13.94 3.84 -27.79
C HIS A 647 13.78 2.65 -26.82
N ARG A 648 13.52 1.45 -27.36
CA ARG A 648 13.53 0.19 -26.61
C ARG A 648 14.95 -0.15 -26.16
N GLU A 649 15.09 -0.83 -25.03
CA GLU A 649 16.41 -1.25 -24.55
C GLU A 649 17.08 -2.25 -25.52
N PRO A 650 18.42 -2.20 -25.66
CA PRO A 650 19.17 -3.20 -26.43
C PRO A 650 18.96 -4.60 -25.86
N GLY A 651 18.38 -5.51 -26.66
CA GLY A 651 18.11 -6.90 -26.25
C GLY A 651 16.65 -7.21 -25.91
N ALA A 652 15.74 -6.23 -25.97
CA ALA A 652 14.30 -6.50 -25.89
C ALA A 652 13.84 -7.30 -27.13
N ASN A 653 13.39 -8.54 -26.93
CA ASN A 653 12.98 -9.43 -28.03
C ASN A 653 11.63 -9.07 -28.67
N ALA A 654 10.79 -8.29 -27.99
CA ALA A 654 9.42 -7.99 -28.42
C ALA A 654 9.22 -6.52 -28.79
N THR A 655 8.46 -6.27 -29.84
CA THR A 655 8.09 -4.91 -30.25
C THR A 655 6.94 -4.37 -29.39
N ILE A 656 7.06 -3.13 -28.88
CA ILE A 656 5.96 -2.48 -28.15
C ILE A 656 4.76 -2.32 -29.09
N ASN A 657 3.65 -2.96 -28.72
CA ASN A 657 2.40 -2.91 -29.46
C ASN A 657 1.55 -1.73 -29.01
N SER A 658 0.85 -1.04 -29.91
CA SER A 658 0.01 0.13 -29.59
C SER A 658 -1.15 -0.19 -28.64
N SER A 659 -1.57 -1.47 -28.57
CA SER A 659 -2.62 -1.95 -27.67
C SER A 659 -2.32 -1.73 -26.18
N VAL A 660 -1.05 -1.70 -25.76
CA VAL A 660 -0.68 -1.42 -24.35
C VAL A 660 -1.01 0.01 -23.94
N PHE A 661 -1.23 0.91 -24.90
CA PHE A 661 -1.68 2.28 -24.63
C PHE A 661 -3.19 2.42 -24.60
N ARG A 662 -3.94 1.36 -24.96
CA ARG A 662 -5.41 1.32 -24.93
C ARG A 662 -6.06 2.54 -25.61
N GLY A 663 -5.50 2.97 -26.74
CA GLY A 663 -6.09 4.01 -27.58
C GLY A 663 -7.42 3.55 -28.19
N ASN A 664 -8.35 4.46 -28.43
CA ASN A 664 -9.61 4.17 -29.11
C ASN A 664 -9.48 4.32 -30.63
N ILE A 665 -8.74 5.34 -31.07
CA ILE A 665 -8.51 5.66 -32.48
C ILE A 665 -7.02 5.52 -32.74
N ILE A 666 -6.64 4.63 -33.65
CA ILE A 666 -5.26 4.47 -34.11
C ILE A 666 -5.16 5.01 -35.52
N ILE A 667 -4.27 5.96 -35.75
CA ILE A 667 -4.03 6.54 -37.08
C ILE A 667 -2.70 6.08 -37.66
N ASP A 668 -2.63 6.00 -38.99
CA ASP A 668 -1.39 5.79 -39.71
C ASP A 668 -1.31 6.72 -40.93
N GLY A 669 -0.10 7.19 -41.19
CA GLY A 669 0.23 8.05 -42.32
C GLY A 669 1.71 7.93 -42.59
N GLY A 670 2.09 7.44 -43.77
CA GLY A 670 3.48 7.13 -44.10
C GLY A 670 4.40 8.36 -44.08
N ALA A 671 3.84 9.56 -44.24
CA ALA A 671 4.55 10.84 -44.20
C ALA A 671 4.23 11.67 -42.93
N LEU A 672 3.55 11.09 -41.93
CA LEU A 672 3.25 11.79 -40.69
C LEU A 672 4.50 11.81 -39.80
N GLU A 673 5.00 13.00 -39.49
CA GLU A 673 6.11 13.17 -38.53
C GLU A 673 5.74 12.54 -37.17
N PRO A 674 6.65 11.80 -36.52
CA PRO A 674 6.42 11.30 -35.16
C PRO A 674 6.08 12.43 -34.20
N TYR A 675 5.09 12.21 -33.34
CA TYR A 675 4.61 13.15 -32.34
C TYR A 675 4.01 14.45 -32.89
N ALA A 676 3.73 14.54 -34.19
CA ALA A 676 3.03 15.67 -34.77
C ALA A 676 1.70 15.96 -34.06
N GLU A 677 1.06 14.93 -33.49
CA GLU A 677 -0.18 15.04 -32.73
C GLU A 677 -0.10 15.93 -31.48
N ASP A 678 1.10 16.24 -30.98
CA ASP A 678 1.29 17.14 -29.83
C ASP A 678 0.98 18.61 -30.17
N GLU A 679 1.01 18.99 -31.44
CA GLU A 679 0.78 20.37 -31.91
C GLU A 679 -0.67 20.61 -32.37
N TRP A 680 -1.54 19.62 -32.29
CA TRP A 680 -2.89 19.73 -32.84
C TRP A 680 -3.86 20.33 -31.84
N SER A 681 -4.74 21.21 -32.31
CA SER A 681 -5.82 21.79 -31.51
C SER A 681 -7.17 21.17 -31.85
N GLU A 682 -7.44 20.91 -33.13
CA GLU A 682 -8.64 20.24 -33.61
C GLU A 682 -8.29 19.20 -34.67
N ILE A 683 -9.03 18.08 -34.69
CA ILE A 683 -8.94 17.08 -35.75
C ILE A 683 -10.33 16.72 -36.25
N ALA A 684 -10.42 16.20 -37.48
CA ALA A 684 -11.65 15.68 -38.01
C ALA A 684 -11.44 14.38 -38.80
N PHE A 685 -12.44 13.50 -38.71
CA PHE A 685 -12.58 12.30 -39.53
C PHE A 685 -13.98 12.34 -40.16
N GLY A 686 -14.04 12.58 -41.47
CA GLY A 686 -15.33 12.77 -42.16
C GLY A 686 -16.10 13.98 -41.62
N ASN A 687 -17.30 13.75 -41.08
CA ASN A 687 -18.15 14.77 -40.47
C ASN A 687 -18.01 14.89 -38.94
N CYS A 688 -17.12 14.09 -38.33
CA CYS A 688 -16.84 14.15 -36.90
C CYS A 688 -15.68 15.10 -36.62
N PHE A 689 -15.94 16.17 -35.85
CA PHE A 689 -14.93 17.12 -35.40
C PHE A 689 -14.60 16.87 -33.93
N TYR A 690 -13.31 16.89 -33.60
CA TYR A 690 -12.81 16.61 -32.26
C TYR A 690 -11.89 17.73 -31.79
N THR A 691 -12.00 18.07 -30.51
CA THR A 691 -11.05 18.95 -29.83
C THR A 691 -10.00 18.12 -29.11
N ILE A 692 -8.73 18.51 -29.25
CA ILE A 692 -7.61 17.91 -28.51
C ILE A 692 -7.60 18.53 -27.11
N LEU A 693 -7.77 17.70 -26.08
CA LEU A 693 -7.76 18.12 -24.68
C LEU A 693 -6.34 18.26 -24.13
N GLY A 694 -5.39 17.52 -24.70
CA GLY A 694 -4.00 17.49 -24.30
C GLY A 694 -3.37 16.10 -24.32
N PRO A 695 -2.06 16.02 -24.07
CA PRO A 695 -1.32 14.76 -24.10
C PRO A 695 -1.74 13.83 -22.97
N CYS A 696 -1.78 12.52 -23.24
CA CYS A 696 -2.17 11.52 -22.26
C CYS A 696 -1.00 11.11 -21.37
N ARG A 697 -1.11 11.36 -20.06
CA ARG A 697 -0.18 10.84 -19.07
C ARG A 697 -0.29 9.33 -18.94
N ARG A 698 0.83 8.64 -19.08
CA ARG A 698 0.93 7.18 -18.95
C ARG A 698 1.38 6.78 -17.56
N CYS A 699 0.68 5.79 -17.02
CA CYS A 699 0.99 5.15 -15.74
C CYS A 699 1.46 3.71 -15.99
N ASN A 700 1.85 3.00 -14.93
CA ASN A 700 2.34 1.62 -14.97
C ASN A 700 1.43 0.61 -15.65
N MET A 701 0.17 0.95 -15.95
CA MET A 701 -0.70 0.07 -16.72
C MET A 701 -0.05 -0.36 -18.06
N VAL A 702 0.73 0.52 -18.70
CA VAL A 702 1.39 0.21 -19.99
C VAL A 702 2.39 -0.94 -19.92
N THR A 703 2.74 -1.42 -18.72
CA THR A 703 3.61 -2.60 -18.55
C THR A 703 2.87 -3.92 -18.59
N VAL A 704 1.54 -3.92 -18.55
CA VAL A 704 0.75 -5.16 -18.67
C VAL A 704 0.48 -5.40 -20.15
N ASP A 705 0.99 -6.51 -20.68
CA ASP A 705 0.73 -6.93 -22.05
C ASP A 705 -0.78 -7.17 -22.23
N SER A 706 -1.35 -6.51 -23.25
CA SER A 706 -2.79 -6.51 -23.47
C SER A 706 -3.31 -7.85 -24.02
N THR A 707 -2.42 -8.74 -24.45
CA THR A 707 -2.74 -10.00 -25.11
C THR A 707 -2.72 -11.19 -24.16
N ASP A 708 -1.77 -11.24 -23.22
CA ASP A 708 -1.60 -12.36 -22.30
C ASP A 708 -1.52 -11.98 -20.81
N GLY A 709 -1.47 -10.69 -20.49
CA GLY A 709 -1.38 -10.18 -19.11
C GLY A 709 0.00 -10.30 -18.48
N SER A 710 1.04 -10.69 -19.24
CA SER A 710 2.42 -10.68 -18.76
C SER A 710 2.89 -9.26 -18.47
N ILE A 711 3.85 -9.13 -17.56
CA ILE A 711 4.43 -7.84 -17.21
C ILE A 711 5.70 -7.63 -18.06
N ASP A 712 5.65 -6.65 -18.96
CA ASP A 712 6.77 -6.19 -19.77
C ASP A 712 7.05 -4.71 -19.49
N LYS A 713 8.25 -4.40 -19.00
CA LYS A 713 8.67 -3.03 -18.65
C LYS A 713 9.04 -2.19 -19.87
N THR A 714 9.28 -2.84 -21.01
CA THR A 714 9.79 -2.21 -22.24
C THR A 714 9.00 -0.98 -22.66
N PRO A 715 7.64 -0.96 -22.67
CA PRO A 715 6.87 0.21 -23.05
C PRO A 715 7.08 1.40 -22.12
N TYR A 716 7.13 1.15 -20.81
CA TYR A 716 7.31 2.19 -19.80
C TYR A 716 8.71 2.82 -19.88
N LEU A 717 9.74 1.98 -20.03
CA LEU A 717 11.12 2.43 -20.19
C LEU A 717 11.31 3.25 -21.47
N ALA A 718 10.78 2.79 -22.59
CA ALA A 718 10.84 3.54 -23.86
C ALA A 718 10.19 4.93 -23.75
N LEU A 719 9.07 5.04 -23.02
CA LEU A 719 8.43 6.33 -22.74
C LEU A 719 9.27 7.20 -21.82
N GLN A 720 9.90 6.62 -20.82
CA GLN A 720 10.79 7.34 -19.92
C GLN A 720 11.98 7.95 -20.67
N ASN A 721 12.49 7.23 -21.67
CA ASN A 721 13.64 7.63 -22.47
C ASN A 721 13.32 8.71 -23.51
N SER A 722 12.14 8.64 -24.13
CA SER A 722 11.81 9.50 -25.29
C SER A 722 10.69 10.50 -25.05
N ARG A 723 9.88 10.29 -24.01
CA ARG A 723 8.58 10.97 -23.81
C ARG A 723 8.34 11.41 -22.38
N ARG A 724 9.42 11.68 -21.64
CA ARG A 724 9.37 12.35 -20.33
C ARG A 724 9.40 13.87 -20.52
N ILE A 725 8.24 14.48 -20.57
CA ILE A 725 8.09 15.93 -20.75
C ILE A 725 7.52 16.54 -19.47
N ALA A 726 8.13 17.61 -18.95
CA ALA A 726 7.72 18.26 -17.70
C ALA A 726 7.51 17.26 -16.53
N LYS A 727 8.46 16.32 -16.36
CA LYS A 727 8.45 15.25 -15.35
C LYS A 727 7.31 14.21 -15.48
N LYS A 728 6.52 14.23 -16.56
CA LYS A 728 5.43 13.28 -16.85
C LYS A 728 5.75 12.43 -18.08
N LEU A 729 5.32 11.17 -18.08
CA LEU A 729 5.41 10.28 -19.25
C LEU A 729 4.18 10.50 -20.13
N LEU A 730 4.36 10.99 -21.35
CA LEU A 730 3.27 11.43 -22.22
C LEU A 730 3.23 10.65 -23.54
N PHE A 731 2.08 10.05 -23.88
CA PHE A 731 1.94 9.37 -25.16
C PHE A 731 0.49 9.30 -25.63
N GLY A 732 0.22 9.70 -26.86
CA GLY A 732 -1.14 9.83 -27.40
C GLY A 732 -1.87 11.07 -26.90
N GLN A 733 -3.01 11.37 -27.53
CA GLN A 733 -3.76 12.60 -27.30
C GLN A 733 -5.18 12.32 -26.82
N HIS A 734 -5.60 13.02 -25.77
CA HIS A 734 -6.97 12.97 -25.27
C HIS A 734 -7.88 13.78 -26.20
N LEU A 735 -9.00 13.19 -26.61
CA LEU A 735 -9.97 13.80 -27.51
C LEU A 735 -11.35 13.90 -26.86
N THR A 736 -12.11 14.92 -27.26
CA THR A 736 -13.56 15.01 -27.06
C THR A 736 -14.24 15.32 -28.39
N LEU A 737 -15.47 14.84 -28.58
CA LEU A 737 -16.31 15.23 -29.70
C LEU A 737 -16.76 16.69 -29.53
N ASP A 738 -16.79 17.45 -30.62
CA ASP A 738 -17.25 18.84 -30.63
C ASP A 738 -18.79 18.91 -30.63
N GLU A 739 -19.36 19.73 -29.73
CA GLU A 739 -20.82 19.90 -29.56
C GLU A 739 -21.54 20.39 -30.82
N ARG A 740 -20.84 21.00 -31.79
CA ARG A 740 -21.39 21.41 -33.09
C ARG A 740 -21.89 20.22 -33.92
N VAL A 741 -21.42 19.01 -33.59
CA VAL A 741 -21.74 17.77 -34.28
C VAL A 741 -22.59 16.92 -33.33
N GLY A 742 -23.91 16.97 -33.47
CA GLY A 742 -24.81 16.26 -32.55
C GLY A 742 -24.50 14.76 -32.43
N GLU A 743 -24.63 14.02 -33.54
CA GLU A 743 -24.25 12.60 -33.64
C GLU A 743 -23.29 12.41 -34.82
N GLY A 744 -22.15 11.77 -34.56
CA GLY A 744 -21.11 11.50 -35.54
C GLY A 744 -20.92 10.00 -35.78
N PHE A 745 -20.41 9.64 -36.95
CA PHE A 745 -19.96 8.28 -37.25
C PHE A 745 -18.50 8.31 -37.70
N ILE A 746 -17.71 7.35 -37.23
CA ILE A 746 -16.33 7.15 -37.66
C ILE A 746 -16.15 5.73 -38.20
N THR A 747 -15.37 5.59 -39.26
CA THR A 747 -15.09 4.33 -39.93
C THR A 747 -13.58 4.15 -40.07
N VAL A 748 -13.11 2.89 -40.00
CA VAL A 748 -11.73 2.57 -40.38
C VAL A 748 -11.49 2.99 -41.84
N GLY A 749 -10.40 3.71 -42.10
CA GLY A 749 -10.08 4.29 -43.41
C GLY A 749 -10.43 5.78 -43.56
N ASP A 750 -11.18 6.37 -42.63
CA ASP A 750 -11.51 7.80 -42.69
C ASP A 750 -10.23 8.66 -42.67
N GLN A 751 -10.17 9.65 -43.55
CA GLN A 751 -9.02 10.54 -43.68
C GLN A 751 -8.97 11.55 -42.55
N LEU A 752 -7.77 11.81 -42.04
CA LEU A 752 -7.49 12.79 -41.01
C LEU A 752 -7.40 14.20 -41.61
N ALA A 753 -8.23 15.11 -41.14
CA ALA A 753 -8.01 16.55 -41.30
C ALA A 753 -7.54 17.13 -39.95
N VAL A 754 -6.54 18.02 -39.98
CA VAL A 754 -5.93 18.59 -38.77
C VAL A 754 -5.94 20.11 -38.84
N ARG A 755 -6.25 20.73 -37.70
CA ARG A 755 -5.97 22.13 -37.41
C ARG A 755 -4.91 22.19 -36.32
N ARG A 756 -3.81 22.89 -36.61
CA ARG A 756 -2.75 23.19 -35.64
C ARG A 756 -3.14 24.43 -34.86
#